data_AF-A0A930ERX2-F1
#
_entry.id   AF-A0A930ERX2-F1
#
_cell.length_a   1.000
_cell.length_b   1.000
_cell.length_c   1.000
_cell.angle_alpha   90.00
_cell.angle_beta   90.00
_cell.angle_gamma   90.00
#
_symmetry.space_group_name_H-M   'P 1'
#
loop_
_entity.id
_entity.type
_entity.pdbx_description
1 polymer ?
#
loop_
_entity_poly.entity_id
_entity_poly.type
_entity_poly.pdbx_seq_one_letter_code
_entity_poly.pdbx_strand_id
1 'polypeptide(L)'
;MRSERDDCYRLGICLFAFISLLSVGNIYFLLSAFALELILLLRWGQIQTNAKRYAVLLFFVFLGALPLAFERIGEEAFFQFLGWGITQEGIRLASLVMLRSLTSCLLISIMLYLIPIYRLCQILRLWSVPGLFVDLMELSYRYIHLLLERGEYIKDAQLLRLGYRTWRERYRHGGMLLSRSFILAHSEAEDMYEGLLTRHFEESDNSTTNTDVRTTETKGDTLLSLDKIVFAYNKTQIALNEVSLDIKRGERIVLLGANGSGKSTLMKLLAGLHREQSGLFILEAQELNRNPKDLRRQRERIALIMQNANHQLFCPSVEDEIAFGLRNSGYSEEEVSLRVEEIIAEYHLESLRSKPPHLLSEGQKKWVSIAAIMALRPDVILMDEPTACLDCYYTEQVIRLASSYCDAGCTVILSTHDMNLAYDWADRAIVMNAGSKIFDGSLDDLYSDKELLKQAKLHQPYGFEKSVTTNSKSAFESEEENQSIALNPTYRLGLFLDSSSLKALIVGGGKGAVRKALTLLKAGVRCTVIAPNVSSELSEYEQSGHLNWICREVEESDLDGYDLIVAATNDAELNHQICSRAKRLGKLASNLSNPKDGNIQFAALLDDKGIQIAVHTRYSIPEVAQSIREKIARSLVSIDESDLVNLSELRKEGQLEEYRVARERFVEKLSL
;
A
#
# COMPACT_ATOMS: atom_id res chain seq x y z
N MET A 1 -13.74 20.83 -19.98
CA MET A 1 -13.97 21.57 -21.25
C MET A 1 -12.97 22.68 -21.63
N ARG A 2 -12.67 23.71 -20.82
CA ARG A 2 -11.71 24.78 -21.23
C ARG A 2 -10.25 24.27 -21.25
N SER A 3 -9.87 23.48 -20.24
CA SER A 3 -8.55 22.83 -20.17
C SER A 3 -8.34 21.76 -21.25
N GLU A 4 -9.35 20.97 -21.61
CA GLU A 4 -9.23 19.92 -22.64
C GLU A 4 -8.96 20.50 -24.03
N ARG A 5 -9.60 21.64 -24.37
CA ARG A 5 -9.34 22.31 -25.64
C ARG A 5 -7.88 22.78 -25.75
N ASP A 6 -7.35 23.37 -24.68
CA ASP A 6 -5.96 23.83 -24.65
C ASP A 6 -4.97 22.68 -24.78
N ASP A 7 -5.25 21.53 -24.16
CA ASP A 7 -4.39 20.34 -24.26
C ASP A 7 -4.46 19.69 -25.66
N CYS A 8 -5.64 19.68 -26.31
CA CYS A 8 -5.78 19.28 -27.72
C CYS A 8 -4.95 20.17 -28.66
N TYR A 9 -4.94 21.50 -28.44
CA TYR A 9 -4.11 22.41 -29.24
C TYR A 9 -2.61 22.16 -29.03
N ARG A 10 -2.18 21.93 -27.78
CA ARG A 10 -0.78 21.61 -27.46
C ARG A 10 -0.34 20.30 -28.14
N LEU A 11 -1.18 19.26 -28.07
CA LEU A 11 -0.91 17.98 -28.72
C LEU A 11 -0.80 18.14 -30.25
N GLY A 12 -1.73 18.89 -30.86
CA GLY A 12 -1.69 19.18 -32.30
C GLY A 12 -0.41 19.91 -32.73
N ILE A 13 0.05 20.89 -31.95
CA ILE A 13 1.30 21.61 -32.22
C ILE A 13 2.51 20.66 -32.11
N CYS A 14 2.57 19.82 -31.07
CA CYS A 14 3.66 18.85 -30.89
C CYS A 14 3.71 17.81 -32.03
N LEU A 15 2.57 17.28 -32.46
CA LEU A 15 2.50 16.35 -33.59
C LEU A 15 2.89 17.00 -34.92
N PHE A 16 2.45 18.23 -35.15
CA PHE A 16 2.86 18.99 -36.34
C PHE A 16 4.38 19.21 -36.35
N ALA A 17 4.96 19.60 -35.20
CA ALA A 17 6.40 19.75 -35.05
C ALA A 17 7.14 18.42 -35.28
N PHE A 18 6.61 17.31 -34.75
CA PHE A 18 7.19 15.97 -34.92
C PHE A 18 7.22 15.54 -36.38
N ILE A 19 6.09 15.68 -37.09
CA ILE A 19 5.98 15.34 -38.52
C ILE A 19 6.89 16.24 -39.35
N SER A 20 6.91 17.55 -39.06
CA SER A 20 7.78 18.50 -39.75
C SER A 20 9.26 18.13 -39.59
N LEU A 21 9.71 17.81 -38.37
CA LEU A 21 11.09 17.40 -38.09
C LEU A 21 11.48 16.09 -38.78
N LEU A 22 10.57 15.12 -38.88
CA LEU A 22 10.81 13.88 -39.61
C LEU A 22 10.99 14.09 -41.11
N SER A 23 10.28 15.06 -41.70
CA SER A 23 10.37 15.37 -43.14
C SER A 23 11.58 16.20 -43.53
N VAL A 24 12.27 16.86 -42.58
CA VAL A 24 13.40 17.74 -42.89
C VAL A 24 14.67 16.94 -43.16
N GLY A 25 15.26 17.13 -44.35
CA GLY A 25 16.56 16.56 -44.74
C GLY A 25 17.78 17.44 -44.43
N ASN A 26 17.59 18.59 -43.77
CA ASN A 26 18.65 19.55 -43.49
C ASN A 26 19.21 19.39 -42.06
N ILE A 27 20.49 19.05 -41.96
CA ILE A 27 21.20 18.83 -40.69
C ILE A 27 21.26 20.10 -39.84
N TYR A 28 21.44 21.28 -40.45
CA TYR A 28 21.53 22.55 -39.71
C TYR A 28 20.21 22.92 -39.02
N PHE A 29 19.09 22.63 -39.68
CA PHE A 29 17.77 22.84 -39.10
C PHE A 29 17.55 21.90 -37.90
N LEU A 30 17.87 20.61 -38.05
CA LEU A 30 17.79 19.63 -36.96
C LEU A 30 18.71 19.98 -35.79
N LEU A 31 19.92 20.51 -36.04
CA LEU A 31 20.82 21.01 -34.99
C LEU A 31 20.19 22.19 -34.23
N SER A 32 19.58 23.13 -34.94
CA SER A 32 18.93 24.29 -34.32
C SER A 32 17.70 23.89 -33.49
N ALA A 33 16.91 22.93 -33.97
CA ALA A 33 15.78 22.37 -33.25
C ALA A 33 16.23 21.64 -31.98
N PHE A 34 17.25 20.78 -32.10
CA PHE A 34 17.84 20.08 -30.97
C PHE A 34 18.34 21.06 -29.89
N ALA A 35 19.06 22.11 -30.29
CA ALA A 35 19.55 23.12 -29.35
C ALA A 35 18.42 23.86 -28.63
N LEU A 36 17.35 24.23 -29.35
CA LEU A 36 16.20 24.90 -28.77
C LEU A 36 15.44 23.99 -27.78
N GLU A 37 15.19 22.74 -28.14
CA GLU A 37 14.56 21.74 -27.28
C GLU A 37 15.39 21.48 -26.00
N LEU A 38 16.72 21.41 -26.14
CA LEU A 38 17.63 21.25 -25.01
C LEU A 38 17.59 22.45 -24.06
N ILE A 39 17.55 23.68 -24.59
CA ILE A 39 17.44 24.91 -23.78
C ILE A 39 16.13 24.93 -23.00
N LEU A 40 15.01 24.54 -23.61
CA LEU A 40 13.71 24.46 -22.94
C LEU A 40 13.74 23.47 -21.77
N LEU A 41 14.31 22.28 -21.98
CA LEU A 41 14.44 21.26 -20.92
C LEU A 41 15.40 21.66 -19.80
N LEU A 42 16.49 22.38 -20.11
CA LEU A 42 17.40 22.94 -19.11
C LEU A 42 16.70 23.99 -18.25
N ARG A 43 15.90 24.87 -18.87
CA ARG A 43 15.14 25.90 -18.16
C ARG A 43 14.10 25.30 -17.20
N TRP A 44 13.53 24.15 -17.54
CA TRP A 44 12.60 23.42 -16.68
C TRP A 44 13.28 22.48 -15.67
N GLY A 45 14.61 22.48 -15.56
CA GLY A 45 15.35 21.71 -14.55
C GLY A 45 15.34 20.18 -14.73
N GLN A 46 14.74 19.66 -15.79
CA GLN A 46 14.53 18.23 -16.03
C GLN A 46 15.80 17.48 -16.46
N ILE A 47 16.76 18.16 -17.10
CA ILE A 47 17.99 17.50 -17.57
C ILE A 47 18.89 17.10 -16.40
N GLN A 48 18.93 17.86 -15.30
CA GLN A 48 19.79 17.49 -14.16
C GLN A 48 19.27 16.24 -13.44
N THR A 49 17.94 16.10 -13.32
CA THR A 49 17.30 14.93 -12.71
C THR A 49 17.36 13.69 -13.62
N ASN A 50 17.31 13.87 -14.95
CA ASN A 50 17.25 12.78 -15.93
C ASN A 50 18.55 12.58 -16.74
N ALA A 51 19.66 13.24 -16.41
CA ALA A 51 20.90 13.21 -17.18
C ALA A 51 21.39 11.78 -17.49
N LYS A 52 21.29 10.87 -16.51
CA LYS A 52 21.67 9.46 -16.67
C LYS A 52 20.79 8.74 -17.71
N ARG A 53 19.50 9.05 -17.76
CA ARG A 53 18.54 8.44 -18.70
C ARG A 53 18.82 8.91 -20.13
N TYR A 54 19.04 10.22 -20.31
CA TYR A 54 19.40 10.78 -21.61
C TYR A 54 20.76 10.27 -22.11
N ALA A 55 21.73 10.06 -21.22
CA ALA A 55 23.03 9.48 -21.59
C ALA A 55 22.91 8.03 -22.11
N VAL A 56 22.08 7.21 -21.46
CA VAL A 56 21.80 5.84 -21.93
C VAL A 56 21.09 5.86 -23.28
N LEU A 57 20.10 6.75 -23.45
CA LEU A 57 19.36 6.87 -24.71
C LEU A 57 20.29 7.31 -25.86
N LEU A 58 21.16 8.29 -25.61
CA LEU A 58 22.17 8.74 -26.58
C LEU A 58 23.13 7.60 -26.98
N PHE A 59 23.52 6.74 -26.02
CA PHE A 59 24.34 5.57 -26.31
C PHE A 59 23.65 4.59 -27.27
N PHE A 60 22.37 4.29 -27.05
CA PHE A 60 21.62 3.38 -27.94
C PHE A 60 21.33 3.98 -29.31
N VAL A 61 20.98 5.26 -29.38
CA VAL A 61 20.79 5.96 -30.67
C VAL A 61 22.09 5.98 -31.46
N PHE A 62 23.22 6.25 -30.80
CA PHE A 62 24.54 6.19 -31.42
C PHE A 62 24.86 4.77 -31.94
N LEU A 63 24.65 3.75 -31.11
CA LEU A 63 24.88 2.35 -31.48
C LEU A 63 24.01 1.91 -32.67
N GLY A 64 22.77 2.40 -32.77
CA GLY A 64 21.86 2.12 -33.88
C GLY A 64 22.20 2.88 -35.17
N ALA A 65 22.76 4.08 -35.07
CA ALA A 65 23.16 4.89 -36.22
C ALA A 65 24.57 4.54 -36.75
N LEU A 66 25.43 3.96 -35.90
CA LEU A 66 26.82 3.63 -36.25
C LEU A 66 26.95 2.67 -37.45
N PRO A 67 26.11 1.63 -37.63
CA PRO A 67 26.16 0.76 -38.82
C PRO A 67 25.88 1.49 -40.12
N LEU A 68 25.08 2.58 -40.10
CA LEU A 68 24.77 3.37 -41.30
C LEU A 68 25.97 4.19 -41.81
N ALA A 69 26.99 4.37 -40.97
CA ALA A 69 28.23 5.01 -41.38
C ALA A 69 29.14 4.07 -42.19
N PHE A 70 28.85 2.77 -42.21
CA PHE A 70 29.64 1.77 -42.94
C PHE A 70 28.93 1.38 -44.25
N GLU A 71 29.54 1.71 -45.37
CA GLU A 71 29.08 1.33 -46.70
C GLU A 71 30.04 0.35 -47.38
N ARG A 72 29.52 -0.43 -48.33
CA ARG A 72 30.29 -1.46 -49.05
C ARG A 72 30.97 -0.83 -50.27
N ILE A 73 32.28 -0.56 -50.13
CA ILE A 73 33.28 -0.16 -51.14
C ILE A 73 32.78 0.70 -52.31
N GLY A 74 33.09 2.00 -52.24
CA GLY A 74 33.37 2.90 -53.38
C GLY A 74 34.73 3.57 -53.15
N GLU A 75 35.40 4.06 -54.20
CA GLU A 75 36.82 4.46 -54.23
C GLU A 75 37.24 5.62 -53.27
N GLU A 76 36.33 6.18 -52.47
CA GLU A 76 36.58 7.30 -51.55
C GLU A 76 36.21 6.96 -50.08
N ALA A 77 36.86 5.95 -49.50
CA ALA A 77 36.68 5.58 -48.09
C ALA A 77 37.82 6.12 -47.20
N PHE A 78 37.48 6.77 -46.08
CA PHE A 78 38.45 7.30 -45.11
C PHE A 78 39.15 6.20 -44.28
N PHE A 79 38.49 5.06 -44.10
CA PHE A 79 39.00 3.91 -43.35
C PHE A 79 38.36 2.64 -43.90
N GLN A 80 39.13 1.56 -44.09
CA GLN A 80 38.65 0.28 -44.63
C GLN A 80 38.88 -0.85 -43.64
N PHE A 81 37.86 -1.65 -43.39
CA PHE A 81 37.93 -2.87 -42.57
C PHE A 81 37.01 -3.96 -43.16
N LEU A 82 37.58 -5.12 -43.50
CA LEU A 82 36.85 -6.30 -44.01
C LEU A 82 35.85 -6.01 -45.16
N GLY A 83 36.19 -5.11 -46.07
CA GLY A 83 35.35 -4.78 -47.23
C GLY A 83 34.19 -3.82 -46.92
N TRP A 84 34.21 -3.19 -45.75
CA TRP A 84 33.33 -2.08 -45.38
C TRP A 84 34.20 -0.84 -45.11
N GLY A 85 33.74 0.32 -45.56
CA GLY A 85 34.45 1.58 -45.39
C GLY A 85 33.55 2.70 -44.92
N ILE A 86 34.12 3.64 -44.17
CA ILE A 86 33.40 4.86 -43.76
C ILE A 86 33.52 5.87 -44.89
N THR A 87 32.38 6.17 -45.54
CA THR A 87 32.26 7.16 -46.61
C THR A 87 31.75 8.49 -46.05
N GLN A 88 32.04 9.59 -46.76
CA GLN A 88 31.52 10.91 -46.36
C GLN A 88 29.97 10.95 -46.42
N GLU A 89 29.39 10.18 -47.35
CA GLU A 89 27.95 10.02 -47.52
C GLU A 89 27.33 9.19 -46.39
N GLY A 90 27.98 8.08 -45.99
CA GLY A 90 27.60 7.27 -44.84
C GLY A 90 27.63 8.05 -43.52
N ILE A 91 28.67 8.86 -43.28
CA ILE A 91 28.73 9.75 -42.11
C ILE A 91 27.58 10.75 -42.13
N ARG A 92 27.28 11.34 -43.30
CA ARG A 92 26.18 12.30 -43.44
C ARG A 92 24.84 11.64 -43.13
N LEU A 93 24.59 10.44 -43.65
CA LEU A 93 23.35 9.70 -43.42
C LEU A 93 23.21 9.26 -41.95
N ALA A 94 24.28 8.73 -41.35
CA ALA A 94 24.31 8.35 -39.93
C ALA A 94 24.06 9.56 -39.01
N SER A 95 24.71 10.70 -39.29
CA SER A 95 24.51 11.93 -38.52
C SER A 95 23.08 12.46 -38.62
N LEU A 96 22.48 12.38 -39.80
CA LEU A 96 21.11 12.83 -40.04
C LEU A 96 20.08 11.95 -39.31
N VAL A 97 20.25 10.62 -39.36
CA VAL A 97 19.39 9.68 -38.63
C VAL A 97 19.55 9.87 -37.12
N MET A 98 20.79 9.97 -36.63
CA MET A 98 21.07 10.21 -35.22
C MET A 98 20.42 11.51 -34.72
N LEU A 99 20.56 12.60 -35.48
CA LEU A 99 19.97 13.89 -35.09
C LEU A 99 18.44 13.86 -35.10
N ARG A 100 17.82 13.23 -36.11
CA ARG A 100 16.36 13.05 -36.16
C ARG A 100 15.85 12.26 -34.95
N SER A 101 16.49 11.14 -34.63
CA SER A 101 16.10 10.32 -33.48
C SER A 101 16.23 11.10 -32.16
N LEU A 102 17.28 11.90 -32.00
CA LEU A 102 17.49 12.72 -30.82
C LEU A 102 16.43 13.84 -30.69
N THR A 103 16.17 14.60 -31.76
CA THR A 103 15.12 15.65 -31.76
C THR A 103 13.75 15.04 -31.51
N SER A 104 13.43 13.90 -32.12
CA SER A 104 12.17 13.19 -31.88
C SER A 104 12.02 12.76 -30.41
N CYS A 105 13.07 12.25 -29.77
CA CYS A 105 13.02 11.85 -28.37
C CYS A 105 12.88 13.04 -27.40
N LEU A 106 13.57 14.16 -27.68
CA LEU A 106 13.44 15.37 -26.87
C LEU A 106 12.05 16.01 -27.02
N LEU A 107 11.50 16.04 -28.24
CA LEU A 107 10.15 16.52 -28.48
C LEU A 107 9.10 15.67 -27.75
N ILE A 108 9.23 14.35 -27.77
CA ILE A 108 8.36 13.44 -26.98
C ILE A 108 8.52 13.73 -25.48
N SER A 109 9.74 13.96 -25.00
CA SER A 109 9.96 14.30 -23.58
C SER A 109 9.27 15.62 -23.20
N ILE A 110 9.34 16.63 -24.07
CA ILE A 110 8.64 17.92 -23.89
C ILE A 110 7.12 17.71 -23.92
N MET A 111 6.61 16.88 -24.82
CA MET A 111 5.18 16.57 -24.91
C MET A 111 4.67 15.93 -23.62
N LEU A 112 5.38 14.92 -23.10
CA LEU A 112 5.04 14.23 -21.86
C LEU A 112 5.16 15.12 -20.61
N TYR A 113 5.97 16.19 -20.69
CA TYR A 113 6.05 17.21 -19.63
C TYR A 113 4.88 18.21 -19.68
N LEU A 114 4.51 18.65 -20.88
CA LEU A 114 3.40 19.60 -21.07
C LEU A 114 2.03 18.95 -20.82
N ILE A 115 1.90 17.67 -21.18
CA ILE A 115 0.67 16.90 -21.09
C ILE A 115 1.00 15.61 -20.34
N PRO A 116 0.55 15.47 -19.07
CA PRO A 116 0.67 14.21 -18.34
C PRO A 116 0.07 13.04 -19.14
N ILE A 117 0.66 11.85 -19.03
CA ILE A 117 0.25 10.66 -19.81
C ILE A 117 -1.25 10.36 -19.68
N TYR A 118 -1.84 10.54 -18.50
CA TYR A 118 -3.26 10.30 -18.30
C TYR A 118 -4.15 11.27 -19.10
N ARG A 119 -3.75 12.55 -19.23
CA ARG A 119 -4.45 13.52 -20.09
C ARG A 119 -4.23 13.20 -21.56
N LEU A 120 -3.04 12.73 -21.92
CA LEU A 120 -2.75 12.29 -23.28
C LEU A 120 -3.70 11.15 -23.69
N CYS A 121 -3.91 10.14 -22.83
CA CYS A 121 -4.87 9.07 -23.08
C CYS A 121 -6.30 9.59 -23.28
N GLN A 122 -6.76 10.53 -22.45
CA GLN A 122 -8.09 11.16 -22.62
C GLN A 122 -8.23 11.88 -23.97
N ILE A 123 -7.20 12.63 -24.40
CA ILE A 123 -7.20 13.35 -25.68
C ILE A 123 -7.18 12.37 -26.86
N LEU A 124 -6.45 11.25 -26.75
CA LEU A 124 -6.43 10.21 -27.78
C LEU A 124 -7.81 9.58 -27.98
N ARG A 125 -8.59 9.37 -26.90
CA ARG A 125 -9.99 8.92 -27.00
C ARG A 125 -10.86 9.93 -27.76
N LEU A 126 -10.67 11.23 -27.52
CA LEU A 126 -11.38 12.31 -28.24
C LEU A 126 -11.03 12.34 -29.73
N TRP A 127 -9.84 11.90 -30.12
CA TRP A 127 -9.38 11.84 -31.51
C TRP A 127 -9.75 10.53 -32.23
N SER A 128 -10.69 9.76 -31.68
CA SER A 128 -11.16 8.50 -32.28
C SER A 128 -10.06 7.44 -32.46
N VAL A 129 -9.00 7.48 -31.64
CA VAL A 129 -8.05 6.37 -31.55
C VAL A 129 -8.80 5.15 -31.03
N PRO A 130 -8.56 3.94 -31.58
CA PRO A 130 -9.23 2.72 -31.11
C PRO A 130 -9.08 2.57 -29.59
N GLY A 131 -10.20 2.40 -28.88
CA GLY A 131 -10.23 2.35 -27.41
C GLY A 131 -9.22 1.34 -26.84
N LEU A 132 -9.15 0.16 -27.46
CA LEU A 132 -8.23 -0.92 -27.09
C LEU A 132 -6.75 -0.47 -27.07
N PHE A 133 -6.34 0.42 -27.98
CA PHE A 133 -4.97 0.94 -27.97
C PHE A 133 -4.72 1.88 -26.79
N VAL A 134 -5.68 2.75 -26.48
CA VAL A 134 -5.58 3.66 -25.34
C VAL A 134 -5.60 2.88 -24.03
N ASP A 135 -6.47 1.88 -23.92
CA ASP A 135 -6.56 1.01 -22.75
C ASP A 135 -5.25 0.25 -22.53
N LEU A 136 -4.65 -0.30 -23.60
CA LEU A 136 -3.33 -0.93 -23.53
C LEU A 136 -2.23 0.02 -23.09
N MET A 137 -2.23 1.26 -23.58
CA MET A 137 -1.23 2.27 -23.17
C MET A 137 -1.38 2.67 -21.70
N GLU A 138 -2.61 2.87 -21.25
CA GLU A 138 -2.93 3.23 -19.87
C GLU A 138 -2.54 2.11 -18.89
N LEU A 139 -2.88 0.87 -19.23
CA LEU A 139 -2.51 -0.31 -18.47
C LEU A 139 -0.99 -0.52 -18.43
N SER A 140 -0.31 -0.33 -19.56
CA SER A 140 1.16 -0.42 -19.66
C SER A 140 1.85 0.64 -18.79
N TYR A 141 1.39 1.89 -18.84
CA TYR A 141 1.95 2.97 -18.05
C TYR A 141 1.80 2.70 -16.54
N ARG A 142 0.62 2.26 -16.12
CA ARG A 142 0.34 1.89 -14.74
C ARG A 142 1.22 0.74 -14.27
N TYR A 143 1.34 -0.30 -15.10
CA TYR A 143 2.20 -1.44 -14.80
C TYR A 143 3.65 -1.00 -14.62
N ILE A 144 4.18 -0.17 -15.53
CA ILE A 144 5.54 0.38 -15.40
C ILE A 144 5.70 1.16 -14.09
N HIS A 145 4.74 1.99 -13.71
CA HIS A 145 4.83 2.77 -12.47
C HIS A 145 4.85 1.86 -11.24
N LEU A 146 3.95 0.88 -11.17
CA LEU A 146 3.90 -0.04 -10.04
C LEU A 146 5.18 -0.89 -9.96
N LEU A 147 5.72 -1.34 -11.09
CA LEU A 147 6.99 -2.06 -11.13
C LEU A 147 8.16 -1.21 -10.67
N LEU A 148 8.18 0.08 -11.04
CA LEU A 148 9.20 1.02 -10.58
C LEU A 148 9.11 1.21 -9.07
N GLU A 149 7.92 1.48 -8.54
CA GLU A 149 7.68 1.65 -7.11
C GLU A 149 8.10 0.41 -6.30
N ARG A 150 7.65 -0.78 -6.71
CA ARG A 150 8.06 -2.04 -6.08
C ARG A 150 9.57 -2.27 -6.20
N GLY A 151 10.15 -1.98 -7.36
CA GLY A 151 11.59 -2.09 -7.60
C GLY A 151 12.40 -1.21 -6.65
N GLU A 152 11.95 0.02 -6.41
CA GLU A 152 12.54 0.95 -5.45
C GLU A 152 12.39 0.45 -4.01
N TYR A 153 11.19 0.00 -3.61
CA TYR A 153 10.99 -0.60 -2.28
C TYR A 153 11.88 -1.81 -2.03
N ILE A 154 12.00 -2.73 -2.99
CA ILE A 154 12.85 -3.92 -2.85
C ILE A 154 14.33 -3.50 -2.75
N LYS A 155 14.76 -2.56 -3.60
CA LYS A 155 16.12 -2.02 -3.57
C LYS A 155 16.43 -1.39 -2.23
N ASP A 156 15.54 -0.56 -1.70
CA ASP A 156 15.71 0.14 -0.43
C ASP A 156 15.67 -0.81 0.76
N ALA A 157 14.74 -1.76 0.77
CA ALA A 157 14.70 -2.83 1.77
C ALA A 157 16.00 -3.66 1.76
N GLN A 158 16.57 -3.95 0.59
CA GLN A 158 17.85 -4.65 0.49
C GLN A 158 19.05 -3.78 0.89
N LEU A 159 19.07 -2.50 0.50
CA LEU A 159 20.08 -1.54 0.97
C LEU A 159 20.14 -1.52 2.49
N LEU A 160 18.97 -1.45 3.13
CA LEU A 160 18.83 -1.44 4.58
C LEU A 160 19.23 -2.76 5.24
N ARG A 161 18.96 -3.91 4.61
CA ARG A 161 19.28 -5.25 5.16
C ARG A 161 20.74 -5.67 4.95
N LEU A 162 21.29 -5.45 3.75
CA LEU A 162 22.52 -6.09 3.31
C LEU A 162 23.71 -5.13 3.23
N GLY A 163 23.50 -3.84 2.96
CA GLY A 163 24.58 -2.87 2.71
C GLY A 163 25.52 -3.33 1.59
N TYR A 164 25.36 -2.84 0.36
CA TYR A 164 26.17 -3.31 -0.78
C TYR A 164 27.65 -2.94 -0.63
N ARG A 165 28.44 -3.85 -0.07
CA ARG A 165 29.87 -3.66 0.23
C ARG A 165 30.77 -3.77 -1.00
N THR A 166 30.40 -4.55 -2.03
CA THR A 166 31.23 -4.70 -3.24
C THR A 166 30.44 -4.77 -4.57
N TRP A 167 31.09 -4.39 -5.67
CA TRP A 167 30.53 -4.43 -7.04
C TRP A 167 30.12 -5.85 -7.49
N ARG A 168 30.87 -6.88 -7.09
CA ARG A 168 30.53 -8.29 -7.39
C ARG A 168 29.25 -8.75 -6.70
N GLU A 169 29.04 -8.33 -5.45
CA GLU A 169 27.79 -8.59 -4.74
C GLU A 169 26.61 -7.88 -5.41
N ARG A 170 26.79 -6.63 -5.85
CA ARG A 170 25.76 -5.87 -6.60
C ARG A 170 25.32 -6.60 -7.87
N TYR A 171 26.23 -7.23 -8.61
CA TYR A 171 25.86 -8.02 -9.79
C TYR A 171 25.08 -9.30 -9.45
N ARG A 172 25.53 -10.07 -8.46
CA ARG A 172 24.85 -11.31 -8.05
C ARG A 172 23.45 -11.03 -7.49
N HIS A 173 23.33 -9.99 -6.68
CA HIS A 173 22.04 -9.53 -6.16
C HIS A 173 21.20 -8.87 -7.24
N GLY A 174 21.80 -8.21 -8.23
CA GLY A 174 21.11 -7.65 -9.40
C GLY A 174 20.33 -8.71 -10.20
N GLY A 175 20.93 -9.87 -10.45
CA GLY A 175 20.22 -10.99 -11.11
C GLY A 175 19.05 -11.54 -10.28
N MET A 176 19.24 -11.70 -8.97
CA MET A 176 18.18 -12.13 -8.04
C MET A 176 17.06 -11.08 -7.92
N LEU A 177 17.41 -9.80 -7.92
CA LEU A 177 16.45 -8.69 -7.92
C LEU A 177 15.62 -8.73 -9.18
N LEU A 178 16.26 -8.87 -10.34
CA LEU A 178 15.57 -8.88 -11.63
C LEU A 178 14.62 -10.07 -11.74
N SER A 179 15.03 -11.26 -11.29
CA SER A 179 14.15 -12.45 -11.28
C SER A 179 12.98 -12.30 -10.30
N ARG A 180 13.23 -11.81 -9.08
CA ARG A 180 12.16 -11.57 -8.10
C ARG A 180 11.22 -10.47 -8.56
N SER A 181 11.75 -9.38 -9.11
CA SER A 181 10.96 -8.30 -9.69
C SER A 181 10.06 -8.84 -10.80
N PHE A 182 10.53 -9.73 -11.67
CA PHE A 182 9.70 -10.32 -12.71
C PHE A 182 8.60 -11.23 -12.17
N ILE A 183 8.90 -12.07 -11.17
CA ILE A 183 7.89 -12.94 -10.55
C ILE A 183 6.84 -12.10 -9.81
N LEU A 184 7.27 -11.11 -9.02
CA LEU A 184 6.38 -10.18 -8.31
C LEU A 184 5.56 -9.34 -9.29
N ALA A 185 6.17 -8.88 -10.39
CA ALA A 185 5.50 -8.17 -11.46
C ALA A 185 4.33 -8.99 -12.01
N HIS A 186 4.61 -10.24 -12.37
CA HIS A 186 3.60 -11.14 -12.91
C HIS A 186 2.47 -11.41 -11.92
N SER A 187 2.79 -11.72 -10.66
CA SER A 187 1.80 -11.90 -9.60
C SER A 187 0.94 -10.66 -9.40
N GLU A 188 1.54 -9.48 -9.43
CA GLU A 188 0.79 -8.24 -9.25
C GLU A 188 -0.06 -7.88 -10.48
N ALA A 189 0.36 -8.29 -11.67
CA ALA A 189 -0.45 -8.18 -12.88
C ALA A 189 -1.72 -9.01 -12.75
N GLU A 190 -1.62 -10.24 -12.24
CA GLU A 190 -2.78 -11.11 -12.00
C GLU A 190 -3.72 -10.50 -10.96
N ASP A 191 -3.20 -9.99 -9.84
CA ASP A 191 -4.03 -9.34 -8.82
C ASP A 191 -4.71 -8.07 -9.36
N MET A 192 -4.03 -7.28 -10.20
CA MET A 192 -4.64 -6.13 -10.88
C MET A 192 -5.71 -6.53 -11.90
N TYR A 193 -5.49 -7.64 -12.61
CA TYR A 193 -6.46 -8.17 -13.56
C TYR A 193 -7.72 -8.67 -12.84
N GLU A 194 -7.57 -9.35 -11.71
CA GLU A 194 -8.69 -9.67 -10.84
C GLU A 194 -9.41 -8.40 -10.38
N GLY A 195 -8.68 -7.34 -10.00
CA GLY A 195 -9.24 -6.04 -9.69
C GLY A 195 -10.08 -5.44 -10.83
N LEU A 196 -9.65 -5.58 -12.08
CA LEU A 196 -10.44 -5.19 -13.26
C LEU A 196 -11.75 -6.00 -13.36
N LEU A 197 -11.66 -7.32 -13.21
CA LEU A 197 -12.82 -8.21 -13.26
C LEU A 197 -13.85 -7.89 -12.17
N THR A 198 -13.41 -7.55 -10.96
CA THR A 198 -14.33 -7.14 -9.87
C THR A 198 -15.15 -5.90 -10.21
N ARG A 199 -14.72 -5.11 -11.19
CA ARG A 199 -15.40 -3.89 -11.68
C ARG A 199 -15.96 -4.07 -13.09
N HIS A 200 -16.45 -5.28 -13.37
CA HIS A 200 -17.14 -5.69 -14.59
C HIS A 200 -16.36 -5.49 -15.90
N PHE A 201 -15.03 -5.39 -15.84
CA PHE A 201 -14.23 -5.37 -17.05
C PHE A 201 -14.39 -6.68 -17.83
N GLU A 202 -14.63 -6.57 -19.15
CA GLU A 202 -14.72 -7.72 -20.06
C GLU A 202 -13.65 -7.62 -21.15
N GLU A 203 -12.97 -8.74 -21.43
CA GLU A 203 -12.29 -8.92 -22.71
C GLU A 203 -13.35 -9.10 -23.79
N SER A 204 -13.23 -8.37 -24.89
CA SER A 204 -14.18 -8.42 -26.01
C SER A 204 -14.11 -9.77 -26.73
N ASP A 205 -14.80 -10.78 -26.21
CA ASP A 205 -14.92 -12.10 -26.84
C ASP A 205 -16.34 -12.34 -27.40
N ASN A 206 -16.40 -12.41 -28.73
CA ASN A 206 -17.56 -12.75 -29.54
C ASN A 206 -17.88 -14.26 -29.44
N SER A 207 -18.46 -14.72 -28.34
CA SER A 207 -19.04 -16.07 -28.31
C SER A 207 -20.35 -16.13 -27.54
N THR A 208 -21.44 -15.77 -28.22
CA THR A 208 -22.81 -16.05 -27.80
C THR A 208 -23.12 -17.52 -28.09
N THR A 209 -22.88 -18.42 -27.14
CA THR A 209 -23.45 -19.77 -27.18
C THR A 209 -24.62 -19.85 -26.21
N ASN A 210 -25.81 -20.09 -26.76
CA ASN A 210 -27.01 -20.46 -26.01
C ASN A 210 -26.81 -21.86 -25.42
N THR A 211 -27.09 -22.04 -24.13
CA THR A 211 -27.20 -23.39 -23.53
C THR A 211 -28.22 -23.37 -22.40
N ASP A 212 -28.97 -24.46 -22.31
CA ASP A 212 -30.15 -24.63 -21.47
C ASP A 212 -29.87 -24.50 -19.97
N VAL A 213 -30.62 -23.61 -19.31
CA VAL A 213 -30.60 -23.40 -17.86
C VAL A 213 -31.45 -24.48 -17.20
N ARG A 214 -30.87 -25.23 -16.26
CA ARG A 214 -31.62 -26.15 -15.39
C ARG A 214 -31.91 -25.45 -14.07
N THR A 215 -33.19 -25.21 -13.80
CA THR A 215 -33.67 -24.71 -12.50
C THR A 215 -33.71 -25.87 -11.51
N THR A 216 -33.00 -25.75 -10.39
CA THR A 216 -33.06 -26.69 -9.27
C THR A 216 -33.90 -26.08 -8.15
N GLU A 217 -34.93 -26.80 -7.70
CA GLU A 217 -35.76 -26.37 -6.56
C GLU A 217 -34.89 -26.23 -5.30
N THR A 218 -34.69 -25.00 -4.84
CA THR A 218 -34.03 -24.70 -3.57
C THR A 218 -35.09 -24.34 -2.53
N LYS A 219 -34.99 -24.90 -1.32
CA LYS A 219 -35.88 -24.58 -0.20
C LYS A 219 -35.48 -23.23 0.43
N GLY A 220 -36.33 -22.20 0.33
CA GLY A 220 -36.30 -20.99 1.20
C GLY A 220 -35.40 -19.82 0.77
N ASP A 221 -35.23 -18.84 1.68
CA ASP A 221 -34.51 -17.53 1.57
C ASP A 221 -32.98 -17.57 1.28
N THR A 222 -32.45 -18.70 0.80
CA THR A 222 -31.00 -18.88 0.56
C THR A 222 -30.56 -18.17 -0.73
N LEU A 223 -29.58 -17.26 -0.61
CA LEU A 223 -29.03 -16.48 -1.73
C LEU A 223 -27.95 -17.25 -2.49
N LEU A 224 -27.05 -17.87 -1.73
CA LEU A 224 -25.84 -18.53 -2.20
C LEU A 224 -25.73 -19.89 -1.50
N SER A 225 -25.51 -20.96 -2.27
CA SER A 225 -25.26 -22.30 -1.74
C SER A 225 -24.08 -22.94 -2.45
N LEU A 226 -23.16 -23.46 -1.66
CA LEU A 226 -21.98 -24.19 -2.08
C LEU A 226 -22.12 -25.61 -1.52
N ASP A 227 -21.98 -26.62 -2.38
CA ASP A 227 -21.92 -28.02 -1.94
C ASP A 227 -20.62 -28.67 -2.41
N LYS A 228 -19.79 -29.06 -1.43
CA LYS A 228 -18.52 -29.79 -1.59
C LYS A 228 -17.58 -29.17 -2.64
N ILE A 229 -17.41 -27.86 -2.55
CA ILE A 229 -16.55 -27.12 -3.46
C ILE A 229 -15.09 -27.48 -3.21
N VAL A 230 -14.39 -27.84 -4.28
CA VAL A 230 -12.94 -28.10 -4.30
C VAL A 230 -12.27 -27.15 -5.27
N PHE A 231 -11.15 -26.57 -4.84
CA PHE A 231 -10.32 -25.70 -5.66
C PHE A 231 -8.84 -25.88 -5.35
N ALA A 232 -8.02 -25.90 -6.39
CA ALA A 232 -6.57 -26.00 -6.28
C ALA A 232 -5.89 -25.08 -7.32
N TYR A 233 -4.91 -24.29 -6.89
CA TYR A 233 -4.13 -23.42 -7.79
C TYR A 233 -3.23 -24.23 -8.72
N ASN A 234 -2.79 -25.41 -8.26
CA ASN A 234 -2.01 -26.37 -9.02
C ASN A 234 -2.30 -27.78 -8.50
N LYS A 235 -1.76 -28.81 -9.16
CA LYS A 235 -2.01 -30.23 -8.79
C LYS A 235 -1.64 -30.60 -7.35
N THR A 236 -0.81 -29.81 -6.68
CA THR A 236 -0.28 -30.13 -5.35
C THR A 236 -0.81 -29.24 -4.23
N GLN A 237 -1.46 -28.12 -4.58
CA GLN A 237 -1.91 -27.11 -3.61
C GLN A 237 -3.43 -26.96 -3.70
N ILE A 238 -4.13 -27.85 -2.99
CA ILE A 238 -5.57 -27.73 -2.75
C ILE A 238 -5.77 -26.58 -1.76
N ALA A 239 -6.46 -25.54 -2.20
CA ALA A 239 -6.73 -24.35 -1.40
C ALA A 239 -8.14 -24.38 -0.78
N LEU A 240 -9.09 -25.06 -1.40
CA LEU A 240 -10.41 -25.38 -0.83
C LEU A 240 -10.69 -26.87 -0.99
N ASN A 241 -11.11 -27.52 0.09
CA ASN A 241 -11.34 -28.96 0.14
C ASN A 241 -12.72 -29.26 0.74
N GLU A 242 -13.64 -29.65 -0.15
CA GLU A 242 -15.03 -30.02 0.12
C GLU A 242 -15.78 -28.99 0.99
N VAL A 243 -15.68 -27.72 0.63
CA VAL A 243 -16.36 -26.64 1.36
C VAL A 243 -17.84 -26.61 0.97
N SER A 244 -18.72 -26.84 1.95
CA SER A 244 -20.17 -26.61 1.81
C SER A 244 -20.61 -25.45 2.69
N LEU A 245 -21.42 -24.54 2.14
CA LEU A 245 -21.87 -23.32 2.80
C LEU A 245 -23.20 -22.84 2.21
N ASP A 246 -24.14 -22.45 3.08
CA ASP A 246 -25.34 -21.73 2.69
C ASP A 246 -25.32 -20.31 3.27
N ILE A 247 -25.57 -19.30 2.45
CA ILE A 247 -25.64 -17.88 2.82
C ILE A 247 -27.03 -17.36 2.46
N LYS A 248 -27.69 -16.70 3.41
CA LYS A 248 -29.02 -16.10 3.22
C LYS A 248 -28.89 -14.60 2.93
N ARG A 249 -29.94 -14.01 2.38
CA ARG A 249 -29.99 -12.56 2.14
C ARG A 249 -29.94 -11.80 3.48
N GLY A 250 -29.16 -10.72 3.53
CA GLY A 250 -29.09 -9.81 4.68
C GLY A 250 -28.20 -10.29 5.83
N GLU A 251 -27.47 -11.41 5.68
CA GLU A 251 -26.59 -11.91 6.73
C GLU A 251 -25.33 -11.03 6.89
N ARG A 252 -24.92 -10.81 8.16
CA ARG A 252 -23.64 -10.22 8.55
C ARG A 252 -22.69 -11.34 8.96
N ILE A 253 -21.78 -11.69 8.08
CA ILE A 253 -20.93 -12.88 8.25
C ILE A 253 -19.48 -12.46 8.41
N VAL A 254 -18.79 -13.02 9.39
CA VAL A 254 -17.34 -12.93 9.49
C VAL A 254 -16.67 -14.23 9.05
N LEU A 255 -15.67 -14.11 8.17
CA LEU A 255 -14.84 -15.21 7.69
C LEU A 255 -13.49 -15.20 8.42
N LEU A 256 -13.24 -16.21 9.26
CA LEU A 256 -12.09 -16.28 10.16
C LEU A 256 -11.19 -17.47 9.85
N GLY A 257 -9.94 -17.40 10.32
CA GLY A 257 -8.94 -18.46 10.18
C GLY A 257 -7.52 -17.93 10.00
N ALA A 258 -6.53 -18.79 10.18
CA ALA A 258 -5.11 -18.43 10.02
C ALA A 258 -4.74 -18.01 8.58
N ASN A 259 -3.58 -17.38 8.41
CA ASN A 259 -3.04 -17.09 7.08
C ASN A 259 -2.82 -18.39 6.30
N GLY A 260 -3.26 -18.41 5.04
CA GLY A 260 -3.20 -19.61 4.21
C GLY A 260 -4.30 -20.64 4.49
N SER A 261 -5.34 -20.33 5.28
CA SER A 261 -6.46 -21.25 5.53
C SER A 261 -7.47 -21.38 4.37
N GLY A 262 -7.36 -20.54 3.34
CA GLY A 262 -8.25 -20.55 2.17
C GLY A 262 -9.28 -19.41 2.12
N LYS A 263 -9.27 -18.46 3.07
CA LYS A 263 -10.26 -17.34 3.14
C LYS A 263 -10.34 -16.52 1.85
N SER A 264 -9.22 -15.94 1.42
CA SER A 264 -9.20 -15.12 0.20
C SER A 264 -9.53 -15.94 -1.04
N THR A 265 -9.14 -17.22 -1.08
CA THR A 265 -9.51 -18.13 -2.18
C THR A 265 -11.01 -18.38 -2.22
N LEU A 266 -11.66 -18.58 -1.06
CA LEU A 266 -13.12 -18.71 -0.96
C LEU A 266 -13.80 -17.42 -1.42
N MET A 267 -13.31 -16.25 -0.99
CA MET A 267 -13.86 -14.95 -1.43
C MET A 267 -13.71 -14.73 -2.94
N LYS A 268 -12.54 -15.04 -3.53
CA LYS A 268 -12.33 -14.96 -4.99
C LYS A 268 -13.25 -15.92 -5.76
N LEU A 269 -13.51 -17.11 -5.22
CA LEU A 269 -14.45 -18.08 -5.80
C LEU A 269 -15.90 -17.56 -5.70
N LEU A 270 -16.30 -17.04 -4.54
CA LEU A 270 -17.62 -16.41 -4.34
C LEU A 270 -17.83 -15.20 -5.26
N ALA A 271 -16.79 -14.42 -5.55
CA ALA A 271 -16.85 -13.30 -6.48
C ALA A 271 -16.83 -13.69 -7.96
N GLY A 272 -16.66 -14.98 -8.30
CA GLY A 272 -16.57 -15.43 -9.70
C GLY A 272 -15.25 -15.04 -10.39
N LEU A 273 -14.17 -14.82 -9.63
CA LEU A 273 -12.80 -14.63 -10.12
C LEU A 273 -12.07 -15.96 -10.33
N HIS A 274 -12.45 -16.98 -9.55
CA HIS A 274 -11.97 -18.35 -9.70
C HIS A 274 -13.14 -19.29 -9.95
N ARG A 275 -12.86 -20.38 -10.69
CA ARG A 275 -13.82 -21.45 -10.96
C ARG A 275 -13.50 -22.66 -10.08
N GLU A 276 -14.51 -23.23 -9.46
CA GLU A 276 -14.38 -24.51 -8.77
C GLU A 276 -13.99 -25.64 -9.72
N GLN A 277 -13.22 -26.61 -9.22
CA GLN A 277 -12.87 -27.83 -9.96
C GLN A 277 -13.96 -28.89 -9.83
N SER A 278 -14.57 -28.99 -8.65
CA SER A 278 -15.71 -29.87 -8.37
C SER A 278 -16.62 -29.25 -7.31
N GLY A 279 -17.80 -29.85 -7.14
CA GLY A 279 -18.87 -29.34 -6.28
C GLY A 279 -19.94 -28.58 -7.07
N LEU A 280 -20.96 -28.12 -6.35
CA LEU A 280 -22.11 -27.41 -6.89
C LEU A 280 -22.14 -25.99 -6.33
N PHE A 281 -22.33 -25.00 -7.20
CA PHE A 281 -22.49 -23.60 -6.83
C PHE A 281 -23.86 -23.11 -7.33
N ILE A 282 -24.70 -22.66 -6.39
CA ILE A 282 -26.03 -22.14 -6.66
C ILE A 282 -26.09 -20.67 -6.25
N LEU A 283 -26.55 -19.83 -7.16
CA LEU A 283 -26.84 -18.41 -6.93
C LEU A 283 -28.29 -18.14 -7.31
N GLU A 284 -29.09 -17.60 -6.37
CA GLU A 284 -30.51 -17.27 -6.60
C GLU A 284 -31.32 -18.45 -7.17
N ALA A 285 -31.17 -19.63 -6.55
CA ALA A 285 -31.81 -20.88 -6.97
C ALA A 285 -31.43 -21.39 -8.38
N GLN A 286 -30.33 -20.88 -8.95
CA GLN A 286 -29.80 -21.35 -10.23
C GLN A 286 -28.39 -21.90 -10.07
N GLU A 287 -28.19 -23.13 -10.52
CA GLU A 287 -26.88 -23.76 -10.64
C GLU A 287 -26.05 -23.02 -11.70
N LEU A 288 -24.82 -22.63 -11.34
CA LEU A 288 -23.88 -22.00 -12.27
C LEU A 288 -23.13 -23.10 -13.04
N ASN A 289 -23.22 -23.10 -14.37
CA ASN A 289 -22.64 -24.12 -15.25
C ASN A 289 -21.18 -23.83 -15.63
N ARG A 290 -20.44 -23.12 -14.78
CA ARG A 290 -18.99 -22.82 -14.92
C ARG A 290 -18.59 -22.14 -16.25
N ASN A 291 -19.55 -21.56 -16.96
CA ASN A 291 -19.35 -20.87 -18.23
C ASN A 291 -19.03 -19.37 -17.99
N PRO A 292 -18.51 -18.64 -18.99
CA PRO A 292 -18.17 -17.22 -18.83
C PRO A 292 -19.37 -16.32 -18.47
N LYS A 293 -20.57 -16.64 -18.97
CA LYS A 293 -21.80 -15.89 -18.72
C LYS A 293 -22.26 -15.99 -17.26
N ASP A 294 -22.17 -17.18 -16.69
CA ASP A 294 -22.54 -17.45 -15.30
C ASP A 294 -21.58 -16.74 -14.34
N LEU A 295 -20.28 -16.74 -14.66
CA LEU A 295 -19.30 -15.96 -13.89
C LEU A 295 -19.51 -14.45 -14.01
N ARG A 296 -19.92 -13.95 -15.18
CA ARG A 296 -20.28 -12.54 -15.34
C ARG A 296 -21.46 -12.20 -14.43
N ARG A 297 -22.52 -12.99 -14.47
CA ARG A 297 -23.68 -12.82 -13.58
C ARG A 297 -23.26 -12.86 -12.11
N GLN A 298 -22.34 -13.74 -11.74
CA GLN A 298 -21.80 -13.82 -10.40
C GLN A 298 -21.10 -12.51 -10.00
N ARG A 299 -20.24 -11.95 -10.86
CA ARG A 299 -19.57 -10.66 -10.64
C ARG A 299 -20.52 -9.46 -10.62
N GLU A 300 -21.62 -9.52 -11.36
CA GLU A 300 -22.69 -8.49 -11.32
C GLU A 300 -23.42 -8.47 -9.97
N ARG A 301 -23.58 -9.63 -9.34
CA ARG A 301 -24.32 -9.78 -8.08
C ARG A 301 -23.44 -9.66 -6.83
N ILE A 302 -22.19 -10.11 -6.93
CA ILE A 302 -21.26 -10.28 -5.81
C ILE A 302 -20.01 -9.44 -6.05
N ALA A 303 -19.85 -8.39 -5.26
CA ALA A 303 -18.67 -7.54 -5.33
C ALA A 303 -17.62 -7.95 -4.30
N LEU A 304 -16.35 -7.83 -4.68
CA LEU A 304 -15.20 -8.06 -3.80
C LEU A 304 -14.42 -6.76 -3.62
N ILE A 305 -14.20 -6.36 -2.37
CA ILE A 305 -13.26 -5.34 -1.97
C ILE A 305 -11.97 -6.05 -1.56
N MET A 306 -10.92 -5.86 -2.35
CA MET A 306 -9.64 -6.56 -2.16
C MET A 306 -8.86 -5.99 -0.97
N GLN A 307 -7.96 -6.81 -0.42
CA GLN A 307 -7.09 -6.40 0.69
C GLN A 307 -6.26 -5.16 0.33
N ASN A 308 -5.62 -5.16 -0.84
CA ASN A 308 -4.80 -4.06 -1.33
C ASN A 308 -5.57 -3.21 -2.36
N ALA A 309 -5.87 -1.96 -2.01
CA ALA A 309 -6.58 -1.03 -2.89
C ALA A 309 -5.83 -0.72 -4.20
N ASN A 310 -4.50 -0.83 -4.21
CA ASN A 310 -3.70 -0.63 -5.42
C ASN A 310 -3.99 -1.71 -6.49
N HIS A 311 -4.56 -2.85 -6.12
CA HIS A 311 -4.97 -3.86 -7.09
C HIS A 311 -6.26 -3.46 -7.81
N GLN A 312 -7.11 -2.65 -7.16
CA GLN A 312 -8.40 -2.24 -7.70
C GLN A 312 -8.42 -0.85 -8.34
N LEU A 313 -7.51 0.08 -8.02
CA LEU A 313 -7.56 1.48 -8.50
C LEU A 313 -6.62 1.79 -9.67
N PHE A 314 -7.14 1.86 -10.91
CA PHE A 314 -6.38 2.09 -12.14
C PHE A 314 -6.62 3.38 -12.91
N CYS A 315 -7.68 4.11 -12.64
CA CYS A 315 -8.10 5.23 -13.46
C CYS A 315 -7.29 6.51 -13.19
N PRO A 316 -7.35 7.50 -14.12
CA PRO A 316 -6.61 8.76 -14.00
C PRO A 316 -6.97 9.62 -12.79
N SER A 317 -8.18 9.47 -12.28
CA SER A 317 -8.76 10.31 -11.24
C SER A 317 -9.75 9.51 -10.38
N VAL A 318 -10.05 9.99 -9.18
CA VAL A 318 -11.05 9.36 -8.29
C VAL A 318 -12.44 9.33 -8.91
N GLU A 319 -12.86 10.37 -9.64
CA GLU A 319 -14.14 10.34 -10.37
C GLU A 319 -14.16 9.27 -11.46
N ASP A 320 -13.06 9.09 -12.19
CA ASP A 320 -12.95 8.04 -13.21
C ASP A 320 -12.96 6.64 -12.58
N GLU A 321 -12.42 6.49 -11.37
CA GLU A 321 -12.47 5.21 -10.62
C GLU A 321 -13.90 4.80 -10.29
N ILE A 322 -14.72 5.75 -9.83
CA ILE A 322 -16.13 5.51 -9.50
C ILE A 322 -16.92 5.24 -10.78
N ALA A 323 -16.65 5.99 -11.84
CA ALA A 323 -17.31 5.83 -13.13
C ALA A 323 -16.96 4.52 -13.85
N PHE A 324 -15.77 3.97 -13.63
CA PHE A 324 -15.26 2.82 -14.39
C PHE A 324 -16.19 1.61 -14.35
N GLY A 325 -16.58 1.17 -13.15
CA GLY A 325 -17.47 0.02 -13.00
C GLY A 325 -18.83 0.28 -13.66
N LEU A 326 -19.40 1.46 -13.43
CA LEU A 326 -20.71 1.86 -13.98
C LEU A 326 -20.73 1.83 -15.50
N ARG A 327 -19.69 2.36 -16.15
CA ARG A 327 -19.56 2.31 -17.61
C ARG A 327 -19.49 0.88 -18.13
N ASN A 328 -18.75 0.01 -17.44
CA ASN A 328 -18.64 -1.40 -17.81
C ASN A 328 -19.94 -2.18 -17.61
N SER A 329 -20.77 -1.80 -16.62
CA SER A 329 -22.11 -2.37 -16.44
C SER A 329 -23.14 -1.83 -17.45
N GLY A 330 -22.75 -0.94 -18.36
CA GLY A 330 -23.61 -0.46 -19.45
C GLY A 330 -24.52 0.72 -19.10
N TYR A 331 -24.24 1.45 -18.01
CA TYR A 331 -24.98 2.66 -17.66
C TYR A 331 -24.74 3.78 -18.69
N SER A 332 -25.75 4.60 -18.95
CA SER A 332 -25.60 5.80 -19.79
C SER A 332 -24.72 6.86 -19.11
N GLU A 333 -24.05 7.72 -19.88
CA GLU A 333 -23.19 8.77 -19.28
C GLU A 333 -23.97 9.74 -18.37
N GLU A 334 -25.27 9.93 -18.60
CA GLU A 334 -26.14 10.71 -17.70
C GLU A 334 -26.31 10.02 -16.34
N GLU A 335 -26.60 8.72 -16.35
CA GLU A 335 -26.70 7.91 -15.13
C GLU A 335 -25.36 7.78 -14.41
N VAL A 336 -24.27 7.58 -15.16
CA VAL A 336 -22.90 7.55 -14.63
C VAL A 336 -22.59 8.86 -13.92
N SER A 337 -22.83 10.01 -14.57
CA SER A 337 -22.57 11.32 -13.97
C SER A 337 -23.37 11.52 -12.69
N LEU A 338 -24.66 11.17 -12.69
CA LEU A 338 -25.51 11.33 -11.50
C LEU A 338 -25.04 10.43 -10.35
N ARG A 339 -24.72 9.17 -10.64
CA ARG A 339 -24.24 8.22 -9.64
C ARG A 339 -22.87 8.59 -9.09
N VAL A 340 -21.98 9.14 -9.91
CA VAL A 340 -20.67 9.64 -9.47
C VAL A 340 -20.83 10.81 -8.50
N GLU A 341 -21.74 11.76 -8.76
CA GLU A 341 -22.01 12.86 -7.82
C GLU A 341 -22.57 12.34 -6.49
N GLU A 342 -23.51 11.39 -6.53
CA GLU A 342 -24.06 10.75 -5.32
C GLU A 342 -22.94 10.13 -4.46
N ILE A 343 -22.08 9.31 -5.07
CA ILE A 343 -21.00 8.62 -4.35
C ILE A 343 -19.95 9.60 -3.83
N ILE A 344 -19.58 10.62 -4.61
CA ILE A 344 -18.63 11.64 -4.16
C ILE A 344 -19.15 12.35 -2.91
N ALA A 345 -20.44 12.71 -2.88
CA ALA A 345 -21.06 13.38 -1.74
C ALA A 345 -21.23 12.43 -0.54
N GLU A 346 -21.71 11.20 -0.76
CA GLU A 346 -21.93 10.18 0.26
C GLU A 346 -20.63 9.79 0.98
N TYR A 347 -19.51 9.72 0.24
CA TYR A 347 -18.20 9.31 0.76
C TYR A 347 -17.25 10.48 1.07
N HIS A 348 -17.72 11.73 0.95
CA HIS A 348 -16.95 12.96 1.20
C HIS A 348 -15.62 13.04 0.41
N LEU A 349 -15.69 12.74 -0.90
CA LEU A 349 -14.55 12.65 -1.81
C LEU A 349 -14.31 13.93 -2.62
N GLU A 350 -14.99 15.04 -2.34
CA GLU A 350 -14.95 16.27 -3.14
C GLU A 350 -13.53 16.81 -3.30
N SER A 351 -12.74 16.76 -2.22
CA SER A 351 -11.34 17.22 -2.22
C SER A 351 -10.37 16.30 -2.95
N LEU A 352 -10.79 15.06 -3.23
CA LEU A 352 -9.99 14.02 -3.88
C LEU A 352 -10.43 13.74 -5.32
N ARG A 353 -11.60 14.24 -5.72
CA ARG A 353 -12.27 13.97 -7.01
C ARG A 353 -11.33 13.92 -8.22
N SER A 354 -10.54 14.95 -8.43
CA SER A 354 -9.64 15.10 -9.58
C SER A 354 -8.22 14.59 -9.33
N LYS A 355 -7.94 14.03 -8.15
CA LYS A 355 -6.62 13.53 -7.81
C LYS A 355 -6.39 12.15 -8.42
N PRO A 356 -5.20 11.91 -8.98
CA PRO A 356 -4.78 10.56 -9.35
C PRO A 356 -4.68 9.63 -8.12
N PRO A 357 -5.18 8.39 -8.20
CA PRO A 357 -5.14 7.42 -7.11
C PRO A 357 -3.74 7.15 -6.53
N HIS A 358 -2.70 7.19 -7.36
CA HIS A 358 -1.31 6.98 -6.93
C HIS A 358 -0.77 8.09 -6.01
N LEU A 359 -1.41 9.27 -5.98
CA LEU A 359 -1.06 10.37 -5.07
C LEU A 359 -1.84 10.35 -3.75
N LEU A 360 -2.75 9.39 -3.57
CA LEU A 360 -3.54 9.25 -2.35
C LEU A 360 -2.75 8.47 -1.29
N SER A 361 -3.03 8.74 -0.01
CA SER A 361 -2.56 7.86 1.08
C SER A 361 -3.22 6.47 0.98
N GLU A 362 -2.61 5.44 1.56
CA GLU A 362 -3.17 4.06 1.52
C GLU A 362 -4.60 3.98 2.10
N GLY A 363 -4.89 4.72 3.17
CA GLY A 363 -6.23 4.80 3.73
C GLY A 363 -7.23 5.48 2.80
N GLN A 364 -6.83 6.57 2.12
CA GLN A 364 -7.65 7.21 1.09
C GLN A 364 -7.87 6.29 -0.12
N LYS A 365 -6.86 5.54 -0.56
CA LYS A 365 -7.02 4.53 -1.62
C LYS A 365 -8.03 3.46 -1.20
N LYS A 366 -7.93 2.94 0.03
CA LYS A 366 -8.91 1.96 0.55
C LYS A 366 -10.32 2.54 0.56
N TRP A 367 -10.49 3.77 1.06
CA TRP A 367 -11.78 4.47 1.08
C TRP A 367 -12.37 4.67 -0.33
N VAL A 368 -11.56 5.12 -1.29
CA VAL A 368 -11.98 5.26 -2.70
C VAL A 368 -12.33 3.92 -3.34
N SER A 369 -11.58 2.85 -3.04
CA SER A 369 -11.88 1.50 -3.57
C SER A 369 -13.23 0.97 -3.08
N ILE A 370 -13.57 1.23 -1.81
CA ILE A 370 -14.88 0.92 -1.25
C ILE A 370 -15.96 1.72 -1.99
N ALA A 371 -15.80 3.05 -2.09
CA ALA A 371 -16.75 3.93 -2.76
C ALA A 371 -17.03 3.50 -4.23
N ALA A 372 -15.98 3.16 -4.98
CA ALA A 372 -16.08 2.72 -6.36
C ALA A 372 -16.88 1.41 -6.52
N ILE A 373 -16.68 0.45 -5.60
CA ILE A 373 -17.46 -0.81 -5.59
C ILE A 373 -18.92 -0.55 -5.19
N MET A 374 -19.16 0.30 -4.19
CA MET A 374 -20.51 0.61 -3.72
C MET A 374 -21.35 1.39 -4.73
N ALA A 375 -20.70 2.08 -5.67
CA ALA A 375 -21.36 2.70 -6.82
C ALA A 375 -22.23 1.70 -7.60
N LEU A 376 -21.78 0.45 -7.71
CA LEU A 376 -22.41 -0.65 -8.46
C LEU A 376 -23.66 -1.25 -7.78
N ARG A 377 -23.93 -0.95 -6.50
CA ARG A 377 -25.06 -1.51 -5.71
C ARG A 377 -25.17 -3.04 -5.77
N PRO A 378 -24.13 -3.78 -5.33
CA PRO A 378 -24.14 -5.25 -5.33
C PRO A 378 -25.12 -5.83 -4.30
N ASP A 379 -25.59 -7.07 -4.53
CA ASP A 379 -26.45 -7.83 -3.60
C ASP A 379 -25.65 -8.48 -2.47
N VAL A 380 -24.38 -8.81 -2.75
CA VAL A 380 -23.42 -9.35 -1.79
C VAL A 380 -22.12 -8.57 -1.86
N ILE A 381 -21.61 -8.18 -0.70
CA ILE A 381 -20.33 -7.49 -0.58
C ILE A 381 -19.37 -8.39 0.20
N LEU A 382 -18.27 -8.76 -0.44
CA LEU A 382 -17.15 -9.46 0.18
C LEU A 382 -16.07 -8.42 0.50
N MET A 383 -15.61 -8.38 1.74
CA MET A 383 -14.58 -7.45 2.18
C MET A 383 -13.39 -8.22 2.76
N ASP A 384 -12.27 -8.23 2.04
CA ASP A 384 -11.03 -8.85 2.56
C ASP A 384 -10.19 -7.79 3.30
N GLU A 385 -10.10 -7.94 4.63
CA GLU A 385 -9.47 -7.00 5.55
C GLU A 385 -9.77 -5.52 5.22
N PRO A 386 -11.05 -5.09 5.30
CA PRO A 386 -11.44 -3.76 4.87
C PRO A 386 -10.88 -2.63 5.76
N THR A 387 -10.52 -2.95 7.00
CA THR A 387 -10.00 -2.01 8.00
C THR A 387 -8.47 -1.93 8.03
N ALA A 388 -7.78 -2.71 7.20
CA ALA A 388 -6.33 -2.64 7.09
C ALA A 388 -5.89 -1.25 6.61
N CYS A 389 -4.84 -0.71 7.23
CA CYS A 389 -4.29 0.62 6.93
C CYS A 389 -5.24 1.81 7.15
N LEU A 390 -6.38 1.61 7.83
CA LEU A 390 -7.29 2.68 8.24
C LEU A 390 -7.00 3.13 9.68
N ASP A 391 -7.28 4.41 9.95
CA ASP A 391 -7.37 4.91 11.32
C ASP A 391 -8.72 4.53 11.95
N CYS A 392 -8.86 4.74 13.26
CA CYS A 392 -10.07 4.38 13.99
C CYS A 392 -11.34 5.06 13.47
N TYR A 393 -11.23 6.30 12.98
CA TYR A 393 -12.36 7.04 12.44
C TYR A 393 -12.86 6.38 11.16
N TYR A 394 -11.97 6.15 10.18
CA TYR A 394 -12.35 5.49 8.94
C TYR A 394 -12.73 4.02 9.13
N THR A 395 -12.12 3.31 10.10
CA THR A 395 -12.57 1.97 10.49
C THR A 395 -14.03 1.99 10.93
N GLU A 396 -14.42 2.91 11.81
CA GLU A 396 -15.81 3.05 12.25
C GLU A 396 -16.75 3.37 11.08
N GLN A 397 -16.33 4.25 10.17
CA GLN A 397 -17.11 4.60 8.99
C GLN A 397 -17.34 3.41 8.05
N VAL A 398 -16.31 2.59 7.80
CA VAL A 398 -16.43 1.36 6.99
C VAL A 398 -17.44 0.40 7.60
N ILE A 399 -17.36 0.20 8.92
CA ILE A 399 -18.25 -0.73 9.64
C ILE A 399 -19.69 -0.22 9.66
N ARG A 400 -19.89 1.08 9.93
CA ARG A 400 -21.22 1.73 9.85
C ARG A 400 -21.81 1.57 8.45
N LEU A 401 -21.03 1.78 7.40
CA LEU A 401 -21.47 1.57 6.03
C LEU A 401 -21.85 0.11 5.78
N ALA A 402 -21.00 -0.85 6.16
CA ALA A 402 -21.29 -2.27 6.02
C ALA A 402 -22.59 -2.66 6.73
N SER A 403 -22.81 -2.17 7.95
CA SER A 403 -24.08 -2.36 8.67
C SER A 403 -25.27 -1.74 7.93
N SER A 404 -25.12 -0.51 7.41
CA SER A 404 -26.21 0.16 6.69
C SER A 404 -26.63 -0.57 5.41
N TYR A 405 -25.68 -1.20 4.71
CA TYR A 405 -25.98 -2.05 3.55
C TYR A 405 -26.71 -3.32 3.98
N CYS A 406 -26.30 -3.94 5.09
CA CYS A 406 -27.04 -5.07 5.65
C CYS A 406 -28.48 -4.69 6.03
N ASP A 407 -28.69 -3.54 6.65
CA ASP A 407 -30.01 -3.03 7.01
C ASP A 407 -30.89 -2.75 5.78
N ALA A 408 -30.26 -2.43 4.64
CA ALA A 408 -30.90 -2.29 3.34
C ALA A 408 -31.15 -3.63 2.61
N GLY A 409 -30.82 -4.77 3.23
CA GLY A 409 -31.04 -6.12 2.69
C GLY A 409 -29.87 -6.72 1.88
N CYS A 410 -28.71 -6.02 1.83
CA CYS A 410 -27.49 -6.55 1.23
C CYS A 410 -26.82 -7.57 2.17
N THR A 411 -26.11 -8.54 1.63
CA THR A 411 -25.36 -9.51 2.44
C THR A 411 -23.90 -9.09 2.51
N VAL A 412 -23.30 -9.03 3.69
CA VAL A 412 -21.88 -8.66 3.83
C VAL A 412 -21.08 -9.78 4.48
N ILE A 413 -19.99 -10.17 3.82
CA ILE A 413 -19.02 -11.15 4.32
C ILE A 413 -17.68 -10.44 4.51
N LEU A 414 -17.22 -10.36 5.76
CA LEU A 414 -16.01 -9.64 6.13
C LEU A 414 -14.94 -10.62 6.62
N SER A 415 -13.73 -10.54 6.06
CA SER A 415 -12.55 -11.25 6.54
C SER A 415 -11.71 -10.29 7.37
N THR A 416 -11.36 -10.68 8.60
CA THR A 416 -10.55 -9.86 9.50
C THR A 416 -9.71 -10.70 10.45
N HIS A 417 -8.61 -10.10 10.90
CA HIS A 417 -7.79 -10.62 11.99
C HIS A 417 -8.07 -9.91 13.33
N ASP A 418 -8.94 -8.90 13.35
CA ASP A 418 -9.40 -8.27 14.59
C ASP A 418 -10.63 -9.01 15.13
N MET A 419 -10.42 -9.77 16.21
CA MET A 419 -11.48 -10.58 16.83
C MET A 419 -12.54 -9.72 17.54
N ASN A 420 -12.18 -8.52 18.01
CA ASN A 420 -13.14 -7.62 18.66
C ASN A 420 -14.08 -7.05 17.60
N LEU A 421 -13.53 -6.59 16.48
CA LEU A 421 -14.32 -6.17 15.33
C LEU A 421 -15.27 -7.27 14.84
N ALA A 422 -14.75 -8.51 14.75
CA ALA A 422 -15.57 -9.66 14.38
C ALA A 422 -16.75 -9.83 15.35
N TYR A 423 -16.48 -9.82 16.66
CA TYR A 423 -17.49 -9.96 17.72
C TYR A 423 -18.53 -8.86 17.74
N ASP A 424 -18.10 -7.60 17.54
CA ASP A 424 -18.98 -6.44 17.66
C ASP A 424 -19.92 -6.27 16.45
N TRP A 425 -19.55 -6.79 15.27
CA TRP A 425 -20.26 -6.51 14.02
C TRP A 425 -21.04 -7.70 13.42
N ALA A 426 -20.51 -8.93 13.52
CA ALA A 426 -21.08 -10.08 12.81
C ALA A 426 -22.05 -10.90 13.66
N ASP A 427 -23.08 -11.45 13.01
CA ASP A 427 -24.07 -12.34 13.64
C ASP A 427 -23.65 -13.81 13.52
N ARG A 428 -22.89 -14.14 12.47
CA ARG A 428 -22.47 -15.51 12.13
C ARG A 428 -20.99 -15.53 11.77
N ALA A 429 -20.28 -16.55 12.25
CA ALA A 429 -18.88 -16.78 11.94
C ALA A 429 -18.71 -18.08 11.14
N ILE A 430 -17.88 -17.99 10.09
CA ILE A 430 -17.39 -19.13 9.32
C ILE A 430 -15.89 -19.22 9.59
N VAL A 431 -15.43 -20.37 10.10
CA VAL A 431 -14.00 -20.57 10.36
C VAL A 431 -13.42 -21.56 9.36
N MET A 432 -12.38 -21.11 8.65
CA MET A 432 -11.60 -21.89 7.70
C MET A 432 -10.29 -22.34 8.33
N ASN A 433 -9.93 -23.61 8.12
CA ASN A 433 -8.62 -24.14 8.47
C ASN A 433 -8.14 -25.12 7.39
N ALA A 434 -6.92 -24.91 6.91
CA ALA A 434 -6.28 -25.74 5.89
C ALA A 434 -7.17 -26.09 4.68
N GLY A 435 -7.98 -25.12 4.21
CA GLY A 435 -8.85 -25.26 3.04
C GLY A 435 -10.23 -25.85 3.33
N SER A 436 -10.55 -26.24 4.56
CA SER A 436 -11.86 -26.77 4.94
C SER A 436 -12.58 -25.85 5.93
N LYS A 437 -13.91 -25.84 5.88
CA LYS A 437 -14.76 -25.17 6.86
C LYS A 437 -14.83 -26.04 8.12
N ILE A 438 -14.31 -25.53 9.25
CA ILE A 438 -14.30 -26.25 10.53
C ILE A 438 -15.40 -25.78 11.48
N PHE A 439 -15.97 -24.59 11.24
CA PHE A 439 -17.06 -24.04 12.03
C PHE A 439 -17.95 -23.12 11.20
N ASP A 440 -19.24 -23.10 11.56
CA ASP A 440 -20.28 -22.31 10.93
C ASP A 440 -21.43 -22.12 11.93
N GLY A 441 -21.54 -20.95 12.55
CA GLY A 441 -22.47 -20.72 13.65
C GLY A 441 -22.38 -19.33 14.26
N SER A 442 -22.95 -19.15 15.45
CA SER A 442 -22.90 -17.87 16.18
C SER A 442 -21.50 -17.58 16.71
N LEU A 443 -21.22 -16.31 16.98
CA LEU A 443 -19.92 -15.90 17.53
C LEU A 443 -19.78 -16.32 19.00
N ASP A 444 -20.86 -16.35 19.77
CA ASP A 444 -20.84 -16.84 21.15
C ASP A 444 -20.47 -18.33 21.21
N ASP A 445 -21.00 -19.16 20.30
CA ASP A 445 -20.63 -20.57 20.19
C ASP A 445 -19.15 -20.73 19.80
N LEU A 446 -18.69 -19.95 18.81
CA LEU A 446 -17.29 -19.95 18.38
C LEU A 446 -16.34 -19.62 19.53
N TYR A 447 -16.59 -18.51 20.23
CA TYR A 447 -15.67 -18.02 21.24
C TYR A 447 -15.75 -18.81 22.55
N SER A 448 -16.85 -19.54 22.78
CA SER A 448 -16.96 -20.51 23.87
C SER A 448 -16.09 -21.75 23.66
N ASP A 449 -15.84 -22.16 22.41
CA ASP A 449 -15.07 -23.35 22.07
C ASP A 449 -13.55 -23.06 22.00
N LYS A 450 -12.87 -23.26 23.13
CA LYS A 450 -11.41 -23.04 23.25
C LYS A 450 -10.59 -23.98 22.36
N GLU A 451 -11.03 -25.21 22.11
CA GLU A 451 -10.29 -26.15 21.29
C GLU A 451 -10.38 -25.77 19.81
N LEU A 452 -11.55 -25.34 19.35
CA LEU A 452 -11.76 -24.80 18.02
C LEU A 452 -10.91 -23.56 17.76
N LEU A 453 -10.88 -22.60 18.69
CA LEU A 453 -10.03 -21.40 18.58
C LEU A 453 -8.55 -21.77 18.48
N LYS A 454 -8.08 -22.72 19.30
CA LYS A 454 -6.71 -23.21 19.28
C LYS A 454 -6.37 -23.90 17.96
N GLN A 455 -7.28 -24.73 17.43
CA GLN A 455 -7.13 -25.39 16.13
C GLN A 455 -7.06 -24.37 14.98
N ALA A 456 -7.90 -23.33 15.04
CA ALA A 456 -7.96 -22.25 14.05
C ALA A 456 -6.84 -21.21 14.20
N LYS A 457 -6.06 -21.26 15.29
CA LYS A 457 -5.08 -20.24 15.71
C LYS A 457 -5.70 -18.84 15.87
N LEU A 458 -6.88 -18.80 16.46
CA LEU A 458 -7.62 -17.58 16.77
C LEU A 458 -7.52 -17.26 18.27
N HIS A 459 -7.70 -15.99 18.60
CA HIS A 459 -7.75 -15.50 19.97
C HIS A 459 -9.20 -15.19 20.37
N GLN A 460 -9.50 -15.20 21.67
CA GLN A 460 -10.78 -14.69 22.15
C GLN A 460 -10.78 -13.15 22.11
N PRO A 461 -11.92 -12.51 21.78
CA PRO A 461 -12.06 -11.07 21.86
C PRO A 461 -12.17 -10.64 23.33
N TYR A 462 -11.66 -9.44 23.63
CA TYR A 462 -11.69 -8.89 24.99
C TYR A 462 -13.12 -8.67 25.50
N GLY A 463 -14.08 -8.38 24.59
CA GLY A 463 -15.49 -8.20 24.94
C GLY A 463 -16.13 -9.47 25.52
N PHE A 464 -15.74 -10.64 25.01
CA PHE A 464 -16.27 -11.94 25.44
C PHE A 464 -15.67 -12.39 26.79
N GLU A 465 -14.37 -12.17 27.02
CA GLU A 465 -13.74 -12.53 28.30
C GLU A 465 -14.43 -11.83 29.50
N LYS A 466 -14.92 -10.60 29.32
CA LYS A 466 -15.61 -9.86 30.39
C LYS A 466 -17.04 -10.32 30.65
N SER A 467 -17.81 -10.68 29.61
CA SER A 467 -19.20 -11.12 29.76
C SER A 467 -19.30 -12.44 30.54
N VAL A 468 -18.36 -13.36 30.30
CA VAL A 468 -18.25 -14.64 31.03
C VAL A 468 -17.82 -14.42 32.48
N THR A 469 -16.88 -13.49 32.73
CA THR A 469 -16.35 -13.24 34.08
C THR A 469 -17.35 -12.55 35.00
N THR A 470 -18.32 -11.80 34.47
CA THR A 470 -19.41 -11.22 35.29
C THR A 470 -20.42 -12.24 35.81
N ASN A 471 -20.46 -13.46 35.26
CA ASN A 471 -21.38 -14.52 35.71
C ASN A 471 -20.74 -15.56 36.66
N SER A 472 -19.43 -15.53 36.89
CA SER A 472 -18.77 -16.40 37.88
C SER A 472 -18.26 -15.63 39.09
N LYS A 473 -19.17 -15.32 40.02
CA LYS A 473 -18.75 -15.16 41.43
C LYS A 473 -18.36 -16.53 41.97
N SER A 474 -17.06 -16.80 42.13
CA SER A 474 -16.46 -17.28 43.39
C SER A 474 -14.99 -17.69 43.23
N ALA A 475 -14.24 -17.44 44.31
CA ALA A 475 -12.96 -18.05 44.69
C ALA A 475 -11.70 -17.61 43.91
N PHE A 476 -11.10 -16.50 44.37
CA PHE A 476 -9.64 -16.35 44.39
C PHE A 476 -9.17 -16.56 45.82
N GLU A 477 -8.62 -17.73 46.11
CA GLU A 477 -7.66 -17.94 47.20
C GLU A 477 -6.29 -18.26 46.62
N SER A 478 -5.34 -17.40 47.02
CA SER A 478 -3.88 -17.51 47.13
C SER A 478 -3.11 -18.64 46.42
N GLU A 479 -2.16 -18.24 45.58
CA GLU A 479 -0.79 -18.77 45.63
C GLU A 479 0.20 -17.65 45.25
N GLU A 480 0.78 -17.07 46.31
CA GLU A 480 1.87 -16.10 46.30
C GLU A 480 3.18 -16.81 45.94
N GLU A 481 3.59 -16.81 44.66
CA GLU A 481 5.03 -16.99 44.31
C GLU A 481 5.43 -16.59 42.87
N ASN A 482 4.49 -16.17 42.01
CA ASN A 482 4.81 -15.72 40.62
C ASN A 482 4.76 -14.19 40.40
N GLN A 483 4.90 -13.39 41.47
CA GLN A 483 4.48 -11.99 41.50
C GLN A 483 5.39 -10.92 40.88
N SER A 484 6.52 -11.22 40.22
CA SER A 484 7.42 -10.14 39.75
C SER A 484 7.56 -9.94 38.23
N ILE A 485 7.00 -10.80 37.36
CA ILE A 485 7.23 -10.68 35.90
C ILE A 485 5.94 -10.59 35.05
N ALA A 486 4.76 -10.94 35.59
CA ALA A 486 3.54 -11.08 34.77
C ALA A 486 2.43 -10.00 34.98
N LEU A 487 2.62 -8.98 35.82
CA LEU A 487 1.52 -8.15 36.31
C LEU A 487 1.33 -6.76 35.65
N ASN A 488 2.01 -6.42 34.55
CA ASN A 488 1.71 -5.18 33.83
C ASN A 488 1.76 -5.40 32.31
N PRO A 489 0.61 -5.48 31.60
CA PRO A 489 0.63 -5.44 30.15
C PRO A 489 1.21 -4.10 29.68
N THR A 490 2.41 -4.12 29.08
CA THR A 490 2.99 -2.96 28.42
C THR A 490 2.33 -2.80 27.05
N TYR A 491 1.57 -1.72 26.88
CA TYR A 491 0.99 -1.30 25.63
C TYR A 491 2.02 -0.50 24.81
N ARG A 492 1.87 -0.55 23.48
CA ARG A 492 2.71 0.20 22.54
C ARG A 492 1.84 1.28 21.89
N LEU A 493 2.13 2.53 22.22
CA LEU A 493 1.46 3.67 21.60
C LEU A 493 2.25 4.10 20.36
N GLY A 494 1.65 3.96 19.18
CA GLY A 494 2.22 4.48 17.94
C GLY A 494 2.13 6.01 17.92
N LEU A 495 3.29 6.67 17.86
CA LEU A 495 3.41 8.12 17.75
C LEU A 495 4.16 8.46 16.46
N PHE A 496 3.62 9.39 15.69
CA PHE A 496 4.35 10.03 14.60
C PHE A 496 4.92 11.34 15.12
N LEU A 497 6.23 11.53 14.94
CA LEU A 497 6.93 12.75 15.36
C LEU A 497 7.50 13.47 14.14
N ASP A 498 7.17 14.75 14.01
CA ASP A 498 7.65 15.63 12.93
C ASP A 498 9.14 15.92 13.09
N SER A 499 9.87 15.81 11.98
CA SER A 499 11.33 15.94 11.96
C SER A 499 11.86 17.34 12.25
N SER A 500 11.05 18.38 12.01
CA SER A 500 11.43 19.78 12.24
C SER A 500 11.66 20.12 13.72
N SER A 501 11.01 19.38 14.61
CA SER A 501 11.00 19.61 16.06
C SER A 501 12.04 18.79 16.83
N LEU A 502 12.58 17.73 16.23
CA LEU A 502 13.38 16.73 16.93
C LEU A 502 14.89 16.93 16.78
N LYS A 503 15.60 16.74 17.88
CA LYS A 503 17.05 16.50 17.89
C LYS A 503 17.36 15.12 18.44
N ALA A 504 18.10 14.34 17.68
CA ALA A 504 18.51 13.00 18.06
C ALA A 504 20.00 12.94 18.42
N LEU A 505 20.30 12.27 19.53
CA LEU A 505 21.63 11.89 19.96
C LEU A 505 21.81 10.38 19.81
N ILE A 506 22.91 9.97 19.19
CA ILE A 506 23.30 8.57 19.04
C ILE A 506 24.62 8.38 19.76
N VAL A 507 24.63 7.48 20.74
CA VAL A 507 25.81 7.18 21.54
C VAL A 507 26.43 5.87 21.04
N GLY A 508 27.64 5.96 20.49
CA GLY A 508 28.36 4.85 19.87
C GLY A 508 28.55 5.02 18.34
N GLY A 509 29.64 4.45 17.81
CA GLY A 509 30.03 4.60 16.40
C GLY A 509 30.05 3.30 15.59
N GLY A 510 29.54 2.20 16.16
CA GLY A 510 29.49 0.89 15.50
C GLY A 510 28.38 0.76 14.45
N LYS A 511 28.33 -0.37 13.73
CA LYS A 511 27.34 -0.63 12.65
C LYS A 511 25.88 -0.43 13.07
N GLY A 512 25.55 -0.71 14.34
CA GLY A 512 24.20 -0.49 14.88
C GLY A 512 23.83 0.99 14.95
N ALA A 513 24.78 1.83 15.39
CA ALA A 513 24.64 3.28 15.42
C ALA A 513 24.47 3.87 14.02
N VAL A 514 25.28 3.40 13.05
CA VAL A 514 25.17 3.85 11.64
C VAL A 514 23.77 3.61 11.10
N ARG A 515 23.24 2.39 11.26
CA ARG A 515 21.91 2.03 10.74
C ARG A 515 20.84 2.95 11.29
N LYS A 516 20.88 3.25 12.59
CA LYS A 516 19.90 4.14 13.23
C LYS A 516 20.10 5.60 12.83
N ALA A 517 21.33 6.08 12.74
CA ALA A 517 21.63 7.42 12.23
C ALA A 517 21.05 7.63 10.84
N LEU A 518 21.29 6.70 9.92
CA LEU A 518 20.77 6.78 8.55
C LEU A 518 19.23 6.72 8.51
N THR A 519 18.60 5.92 9.39
CA THR A 519 17.14 5.89 9.51
C THR A 519 16.58 7.26 9.90
N LEU A 520 17.18 7.90 10.90
CA LEU A 520 16.74 9.21 11.40
C LEU A 520 17.00 10.32 10.39
N LEU A 521 18.16 10.31 9.73
CA LEU A 521 18.53 11.28 8.70
C LEU A 521 17.60 11.21 7.48
N LYS A 522 17.23 10.00 7.04
CA LYS A 522 16.25 9.81 5.95
C LYS A 522 14.89 10.40 6.28
N ALA A 523 14.48 10.32 7.55
CA ALA A 523 13.25 10.93 8.03
C ALA A 523 13.37 12.44 8.30
N GLY A 524 14.51 13.07 7.96
CA GLY A 524 14.75 14.50 8.13
C GLY A 524 15.17 14.95 9.54
N VAL A 525 15.45 14.03 10.47
CA VAL A 525 15.80 14.38 11.86
C VAL A 525 17.28 14.74 12.00
N ARG A 526 17.55 15.85 12.70
CA ARG A 526 18.92 16.30 13.00
C ARG A 526 19.59 15.35 13.98
N CYS A 527 20.68 14.72 13.55
CA CYS A 527 21.41 13.71 14.33
C CYS A 527 22.78 14.22 14.79
N THR A 528 23.09 14.03 16.08
CA THR A 528 24.45 14.13 16.63
C THR A 528 24.92 12.74 17.05
N VAL A 529 26.18 12.41 16.77
CA VAL A 529 26.82 11.17 17.21
C VAL A 529 27.91 11.50 18.21
N ILE A 530 27.88 10.86 19.38
CA ILE A 530 28.98 10.90 20.36
C ILE A 530 29.63 9.52 20.37
N ALA A 531 30.89 9.47 19.93
CA ALA A 531 31.68 8.25 19.96
C ALA A 531 33.18 8.58 19.83
N PRO A 532 34.08 7.83 20.50
CA PRO A 532 35.53 8.00 20.35
C PRO A 532 36.00 7.64 18.94
N ASN A 533 35.29 6.76 18.24
CA ASN A 533 35.53 6.39 16.84
C ASN A 533 34.20 6.17 16.14
N VAL A 534 34.07 6.61 14.88
CA VAL A 534 32.92 6.37 14.01
C VAL A 534 33.32 5.53 12.79
N SER A 535 32.35 4.83 12.20
CA SER A 535 32.56 4.11 10.95
C SER A 535 32.82 5.07 9.78
N SER A 536 33.51 4.60 8.74
CA SER A 536 33.75 5.36 7.50
C SER A 536 32.46 5.86 6.84
N GLU A 537 31.35 5.13 7.02
CA GLU A 537 30.04 5.49 6.50
C GLU A 537 29.49 6.76 7.18
N LEU A 538 29.67 6.94 8.49
CA LEU A 538 29.22 8.16 9.20
C LEU A 538 30.10 9.38 8.87
N SER A 539 31.40 9.15 8.61
CA SER A 539 32.33 10.23 8.24
C SER A 539 31.96 10.91 6.92
N GLU A 540 31.36 10.20 5.95
CA GLU A 540 30.85 10.81 4.71
C GLU A 540 29.65 11.75 4.97
N TYR A 541 28.77 11.40 5.93
CA TYR A 541 27.60 12.22 6.29
C TYR A 541 27.97 13.44 7.14
N GLU A 542 29.06 13.36 7.90
CA GLU A 542 29.62 14.52 8.59
C GLU A 542 30.20 15.53 7.59
N GLN A 543 30.98 15.06 6.60
CA GLN A 543 31.57 15.93 5.57
C GLN A 543 30.54 16.66 4.71
N SER A 544 29.34 16.10 4.56
CA SER A 544 28.22 16.71 3.85
C SER A 544 27.37 17.65 4.73
N GLY A 545 27.70 17.80 6.02
CA GLY A 545 27.04 18.71 6.95
C GLY A 545 25.69 18.23 7.48
N HIS A 546 25.31 16.98 7.23
CA HIS A 546 24.03 16.41 7.67
C HIS A 546 24.08 15.80 9.08
N LEU A 547 25.27 15.57 9.62
CA LEU A 547 25.50 14.92 10.91
C LEU A 547 26.62 15.62 11.66
N ASN A 548 26.42 15.86 12.97
CA ASN A 548 27.47 16.39 13.83
C ASN A 548 28.13 15.26 14.62
N TRP A 549 29.44 15.08 14.51
CA TRP A 549 30.18 14.08 15.29
C TRP A 549 31.01 14.75 16.38
N ILE A 550 30.90 14.24 17.60
CA ILE A 550 31.71 14.65 18.75
C ILE A 550 32.61 13.47 19.13
N CYS A 551 33.92 13.65 18.89
CA CYS A 551 34.94 12.63 19.11
C CYS A 551 35.35 12.56 20.59
N ARG A 552 34.52 11.90 21.41
CA ARG A 552 34.81 11.57 22.81
C ARG A 552 33.88 10.48 23.34
N GLU A 553 34.13 10.04 24.57
CA GLU A 553 33.16 9.25 25.33
C GLU A 553 32.02 10.14 25.84
N VAL A 554 30.85 9.54 26.04
CA VAL A 554 29.65 10.26 26.50
C VAL A 554 29.80 10.66 27.97
N GLU A 555 29.51 11.92 28.27
CA GLU A 555 29.44 12.43 29.65
C GLU A 555 27.97 12.54 30.11
N GLU A 556 27.77 12.59 31.43
CA GLU A 556 26.41 12.62 32.01
C GLU A 556 25.59 13.85 31.59
N SER A 557 26.24 14.98 31.31
CA SER A 557 25.60 16.23 30.86
C SER A 557 25.25 16.25 29.37
N ASP A 558 25.77 15.32 28.56
CA ASP A 558 25.61 15.33 27.10
C ASP A 558 24.20 14.96 26.64
N LEU A 559 23.43 14.34 27.52
CA LEU A 559 22.06 13.95 27.20
C LEU A 559 21.17 15.19 27.07
N ASP A 560 21.55 16.34 27.65
CA ASP A 560 20.77 17.58 27.66
C ASP A 560 20.77 18.31 26.31
N GLY A 561 19.58 18.76 25.89
CA GLY A 561 19.35 19.39 24.59
C GLY A 561 18.94 18.47 23.45
N TYR A 562 18.76 17.16 23.70
CA TYR A 562 18.25 16.18 22.75
C TYR A 562 16.93 15.54 23.22
N ASP A 563 16.01 15.32 22.28
CA ASP A 563 14.69 14.75 22.54
C ASP A 563 14.70 13.22 22.42
N LEU A 564 15.52 12.73 21.50
CA LEU A 564 15.65 11.32 21.15
C LEU A 564 17.08 10.84 21.41
N ILE A 565 17.24 9.79 22.20
CA ILE A 565 18.54 9.23 22.59
C ILE A 565 18.60 7.76 22.17
N VAL A 566 19.62 7.41 21.39
CA VAL A 566 19.85 6.05 20.91
C VAL A 566 21.15 5.54 21.49
N ALA A 567 21.07 4.64 22.46
CA ALA A 567 22.22 3.99 23.05
C ALA A 567 22.63 2.77 22.19
N ALA A 568 23.77 2.89 21.52
CA ALA A 568 24.25 1.95 20.51
C ALA A 568 25.74 1.61 20.71
N THR A 569 26.23 1.67 21.96
CA THR A 569 27.59 1.26 22.30
C THR A 569 27.71 -0.26 22.35
N ASN A 570 28.95 -0.78 22.34
CA ASN A 570 29.20 -2.21 22.51
C ASN A 570 29.07 -2.69 23.97
N ASP A 571 28.86 -1.77 24.92
CA ASP A 571 28.70 -2.06 26.34
C ASP A 571 27.20 -2.00 26.70
N ALA A 572 26.65 -3.16 27.08
CA ALA A 572 25.24 -3.28 27.45
C ALA A 572 24.90 -2.56 28.76
N GLU A 573 25.84 -2.50 29.70
CA GLU A 573 25.65 -1.84 30.99
C GLU A 573 25.64 -0.32 30.81
N LEU A 574 26.58 0.21 30.02
CA LEU A 574 26.60 1.61 29.64
C LEU A 574 25.31 2.02 28.90
N ASN A 575 24.83 1.19 27.97
CA ASN A 575 23.57 1.46 27.27
C ASN A 575 22.37 1.51 28.22
N HIS A 576 22.33 0.63 29.24
CA HIS A 576 21.29 0.64 30.28
C HIS A 576 21.35 1.92 31.13
N GLN A 577 22.55 2.35 31.53
CA GLN A 577 22.75 3.59 32.28
C GLN A 577 22.29 4.82 31.48
N ILE A 578 22.64 4.91 30.21
CA ILE A 578 22.20 6.00 29.32
C ILE A 578 20.67 6.03 29.20
N CYS A 579 20.05 4.89 28.92
CA CYS A 579 18.59 4.82 28.74
C CYS A 579 17.83 5.07 30.04
N SER A 580 18.28 4.54 31.17
CA SER A 580 17.65 4.81 32.48
C SER A 580 17.73 6.28 32.86
N ARG A 581 18.84 6.96 32.55
CA ARG A 581 19.00 8.39 32.78
C ARG A 581 18.13 9.23 31.86
N ALA A 582 18.11 8.92 30.57
CA ALA A 582 17.26 9.59 29.59
C ALA A 582 15.78 9.53 30.01
N LYS A 583 15.32 8.39 30.51
CA LYS A 583 13.97 8.23 31.08
C LYS A 583 13.72 9.15 32.28
N ARG A 584 14.66 9.26 33.23
CA ARG A 584 14.55 10.18 34.37
C ARG A 584 14.47 11.66 33.96
N LEU A 585 15.02 12.01 32.79
CA LEU A 585 14.95 13.35 32.21
C LEU A 585 13.72 13.56 31.32
N GLY A 586 12.80 12.59 31.24
CA GLY A 586 11.59 12.67 30.41
C GLY A 586 11.84 12.54 28.90
N LYS A 587 13.00 12.00 28.49
CA LYS A 587 13.41 11.89 27.08
C LYS A 587 13.05 10.55 26.48
N LEU A 588 12.98 10.49 25.15
CA LEU A 588 12.74 9.26 24.41
C LEU A 588 14.07 8.53 24.21
N ALA A 589 14.14 7.27 24.64
CA ALA A 589 15.37 6.50 24.72
C ALA A 589 15.19 5.08 24.16
N SER A 590 16.09 4.69 23.25
CA SER A 590 16.15 3.35 22.67
C SER A 590 17.48 2.68 22.98
N ASN A 591 17.45 1.51 23.59
CA ASN A 591 18.62 0.67 23.85
C ASN A 591 18.72 -0.39 22.73
N LEU A 592 19.80 -0.35 21.93
CA LEU A 592 19.99 -1.32 20.84
C LEU A 592 20.38 -2.72 21.35
N SER A 593 21.03 -2.80 22.51
CA SER A 593 21.42 -4.08 23.11
C SER A 593 20.22 -4.81 23.70
N ASN A 594 19.25 -4.06 24.24
CA ASN A 594 18.02 -4.62 24.80
C ASN A 594 16.79 -3.74 24.49
N PRO A 595 15.95 -4.09 23.50
CA PRO A 595 14.79 -3.29 23.12
C PRO A 595 13.76 -3.08 24.24
N LYS A 596 13.70 -3.97 25.24
CA LYS A 596 12.77 -3.85 26.38
C LYS A 596 13.20 -2.79 27.39
N ASP A 597 14.47 -2.42 27.34
CA ASP A 597 15.08 -1.47 28.25
C ASP A 597 14.94 -0.01 27.79
N GLY A 598 14.50 0.23 26.55
CA GLY A 598 14.05 1.54 26.09
C GLY A 598 12.62 1.88 26.50
N ASN A 599 12.24 3.16 26.49
CA ASN A 599 10.83 3.58 26.51
C ASN A 599 10.27 3.72 25.08
N ILE A 600 11.09 3.53 24.04
CA ILE A 600 10.66 3.55 22.64
C ILE A 600 11.22 2.38 21.82
N GLN A 601 10.45 1.97 20.82
CA GLN A 601 10.86 1.07 19.76
C GLN A 601 10.62 1.73 18.39
N PHE A 602 11.64 1.72 17.53
CA PHE A 602 11.50 2.18 16.16
C PHE A 602 10.58 1.24 15.37
N ALA A 603 9.52 1.78 14.75
CA ALA A 603 8.72 1.05 13.77
C ALA A 603 9.40 1.10 12.39
N ALA A 604 9.03 0.17 11.50
CA ALA A 604 9.65 0.02 10.17
C ALA A 604 9.10 1.00 9.11
N LEU A 605 8.08 1.80 9.43
CA LEU A 605 7.51 2.78 8.51
C LEU A 605 8.26 4.12 8.61
N LEU A 606 8.66 4.62 7.44
CA LEU A 606 9.38 5.87 7.26
C LEU A 606 8.56 6.75 6.31
N ASP A 607 8.39 8.00 6.70
CA ASP A 607 7.85 9.07 5.86
C ASP A 607 8.92 10.17 5.82
N ASP A 608 9.06 10.87 4.69
CA ASP A 608 10.05 11.95 4.52
C ASP A 608 9.82 13.11 5.52
N LYS A 609 8.64 13.15 6.17
CA LYS A 609 8.24 14.21 7.12
C LYS A 609 8.46 13.87 8.60
N GLY A 610 8.87 12.65 8.95
CA GLY A 610 8.99 12.27 10.36
C GLY A 610 9.14 10.78 10.63
N ILE A 611 9.04 10.41 11.90
CA ILE A 611 9.31 9.04 12.36
C ILE A 611 8.13 8.50 13.15
N GLN A 612 7.75 7.26 12.83
CA GLN A 612 6.83 6.50 13.67
C GLN A 612 7.60 5.71 14.74
N ILE A 613 7.32 6.00 16.01
CA ILE A 613 7.85 5.29 17.17
C ILE A 613 6.73 4.61 17.96
N ALA A 614 7.03 3.47 18.57
CA ALA A 614 6.16 2.82 19.54
C ALA A 614 6.67 3.15 20.95
N VAL A 615 5.89 3.92 21.71
CA VAL A 615 6.21 4.24 23.12
C VAL A 615 5.64 3.18 24.04
N HIS A 616 6.46 2.68 24.96
CA HIS A 616 6.02 1.78 26.02
C HIS A 616 5.16 2.56 27.03
N THR A 617 3.91 2.17 27.18
CA THR A 617 2.98 2.70 28.20
C THR A 617 2.37 1.55 28.98
N ARG A 618 2.09 1.77 30.28
CA ARG A 618 1.40 0.79 31.15
C ARG A 618 -0.12 0.99 31.15
N TYR A 619 -0.61 1.98 30.40
CA TYR A 619 -2.01 2.40 30.44
C TYR A 619 -2.72 1.96 29.17
N SER A 620 -3.80 1.17 29.35
CA SER A 620 -4.56 0.52 28.28
C SER A 620 -5.67 1.38 27.68
N ILE A 621 -5.89 2.58 28.21
CA ILE A 621 -7.08 3.38 27.97
C ILE A 621 -6.94 4.06 26.60
N PRO A 622 -7.69 3.66 25.55
CA PRO A 622 -7.50 4.18 24.20
C PRO A 622 -7.68 5.70 24.12
N GLU A 623 -8.61 6.25 24.91
CA GLU A 623 -8.95 7.68 24.91
C GLU A 623 -7.88 8.54 25.59
N VAL A 624 -7.25 8.01 26.65
CA VAL A 624 -6.10 8.62 27.34
C VAL A 624 -4.86 8.48 26.47
N ALA A 625 -4.67 7.33 25.82
CA ALA A 625 -3.59 7.12 24.87
C ALA A 625 -3.68 8.07 23.67
N GLN A 626 -4.89 8.38 23.19
CA GLN A 626 -5.12 9.38 22.15
C GLN A 626 -4.76 10.80 22.62
N SER A 627 -5.21 11.19 23.81
CA SER A 627 -4.90 12.51 24.40
C SER A 627 -3.39 12.69 24.63
N ILE A 628 -2.74 11.64 25.13
CA ILE A 628 -1.28 11.56 25.30
C ILE A 628 -0.58 11.64 23.93
N ARG A 629 -1.07 10.93 22.91
CA ARG A 629 -0.51 10.99 21.54
C ARG A 629 -0.57 12.39 20.96
N GLU A 630 -1.72 13.06 21.05
CA GLU A 630 -1.91 14.41 20.52
C GLU A 630 -1.00 15.43 21.19
N LYS A 631 -0.74 15.29 22.50
CA LYS A 631 0.14 16.21 23.23
C LYS A 631 1.62 15.87 23.04
N ILE A 632 2.04 14.59 23.10
CA ILE A 632 3.44 14.20 22.83
C ILE A 632 3.86 14.61 21.41
N ALA A 633 2.94 14.56 20.44
CA ALA A 633 3.20 15.06 19.09
C ALA A 633 3.48 16.58 19.03
N ARG A 634 3.02 17.35 20.03
CA ARG A 634 3.20 18.82 20.13
C ARG A 634 4.32 19.22 21.10
N SER A 635 4.54 18.48 22.18
CA SER A 635 5.53 18.75 23.24
C SER A 635 5.75 17.53 24.14
N LEU A 636 6.98 17.25 24.56
CA LEU A 636 7.26 16.24 25.60
C LEU A 636 6.74 16.74 26.96
N VAL A 637 5.77 16.04 27.55
CA VAL A 637 5.16 16.38 28.86
C VAL A 637 5.45 15.26 29.87
N SER A 638 5.76 15.63 31.11
CA SER A 638 5.84 14.69 32.23
C SER A 638 4.44 14.27 32.67
N ILE A 639 4.15 12.98 32.65
CA ILE A 639 2.83 12.44 33.02
C ILE A 639 2.86 12.01 34.48
N ASP A 640 1.86 12.44 35.27
CA ASP A 640 1.72 12.04 36.67
C ASP A 640 1.06 10.65 36.77
N GLU A 641 1.75 9.71 37.42
CA GLU A 641 1.34 8.31 37.55
C GLU A 641 0.13 8.16 38.47
N SER A 642 -0.04 9.02 39.48
CA SER A 642 -1.17 8.92 40.41
C SER A 642 -2.52 9.24 39.76
N ASP A 643 -2.56 10.19 38.83
CA ASP A 643 -3.80 10.53 38.12
C ASP A 643 -4.25 9.36 37.21
N LEU A 644 -3.29 8.67 36.60
CA LEU A 644 -3.57 7.53 35.73
C LEU A 644 -3.99 6.27 36.51
N VAL A 645 -3.44 6.07 37.70
CA VAL A 645 -3.91 5.02 38.64
C VAL A 645 -5.36 5.29 39.04
N ASN A 646 -5.68 6.52 39.44
CA ASN A 646 -7.05 6.91 39.80
C ASN A 646 -8.04 6.69 38.64
N LEU A 647 -7.69 7.10 37.40
CA LEU A 647 -8.52 6.84 36.22
C LEU A 647 -8.73 5.34 35.94
N SER A 648 -7.71 4.53 36.18
CA SER A 648 -7.76 3.07 36.04
C SER A 648 -8.70 2.46 37.08
N GLU A 649 -8.65 2.92 38.33
CA GLU A 649 -9.49 2.46 39.45
C GLU A 649 -10.95 2.84 39.24
N LEU A 650 -11.26 4.11 38.97
CA LEU A 650 -12.63 4.58 38.69
C LEU A 650 -13.30 3.82 37.54
N ARG A 651 -12.51 3.45 36.51
CA ARG A 651 -13.00 2.63 35.38
C ARG A 651 -13.22 1.17 35.77
N LYS A 652 -12.36 0.60 36.63
CA LYS A 652 -12.52 -0.77 37.15
C LYS A 652 -13.75 -0.89 38.06
N GLU A 653 -14.04 0.14 38.83
CA GLU A 653 -15.18 0.17 39.77
C GLU A 653 -16.52 0.49 39.08
N GLY A 654 -16.51 0.82 37.78
CA GLY A 654 -17.72 1.11 37.01
C GLY A 654 -18.33 2.48 37.32
N GLN A 655 -17.61 3.37 37.99
CA GLN A 655 -18.05 4.72 38.33
C GLN A 655 -17.89 5.67 37.13
N LEU A 656 -18.75 5.49 36.12
CA LEU A 656 -18.64 6.16 34.82
C LEU A 656 -18.64 7.70 34.91
N GLU A 657 -19.41 8.28 35.82
CA GLU A 657 -19.53 9.73 35.93
C GLU A 657 -18.33 10.36 36.67
N GLU A 658 -17.84 9.71 37.73
CA GLU A 658 -16.63 10.13 38.44
C GLU A 658 -15.38 9.94 37.56
N TYR A 659 -15.33 8.85 36.80
CA TYR A 659 -14.32 8.61 35.78
C TYR A 659 -14.32 9.72 34.72
N ARG A 660 -15.49 10.13 34.23
CA ARG A 660 -15.61 11.19 33.23
C ARG A 660 -15.07 12.52 33.74
N VAL A 661 -15.40 12.90 34.97
CA VAL A 661 -14.92 14.14 35.62
C VAL A 661 -13.41 14.08 35.89
N ALA A 662 -12.91 12.95 36.41
CA ALA A 662 -11.48 12.76 36.64
C ALA A 662 -10.69 12.79 35.32
N ARG A 663 -11.26 12.24 34.24
CA ARG A 663 -10.68 12.24 32.89
C ARG A 663 -10.59 13.66 32.35
N GLU A 664 -11.66 14.43 32.43
CA GLU A 664 -11.68 15.81 31.95
C GLU A 664 -10.63 16.65 32.68
N ARG A 665 -10.49 16.50 34.00
CA ARG A 665 -9.41 17.14 34.79
C ARG A 665 -8.01 16.70 34.37
N PHE A 666 -7.80 15.42 34.11
CA PHE A 666 -6.50 14.90 33.67
C PHE A 666 -6.13 15.42 32.27
N VAL A 667 -7.10 15.46 31.36
CA VAL A 667 -6.92 16.03 30.01
C VAL A 667 -6.66 17.55 30.09
N GLU A 668 -7.36 18.28 30.96
CA GLU A 668 -7.09 19.70 31.22
C GLU A 668 -5.69 19.93 31.80
N LYS A 669 -5.23 19.09 32.74
CA LYS A 669 -3.86 19.15 33.26
C LYS A 669 -2.79 18.91 32.19
N LEU A 670 -3.07 18.07 31.19
CA LEU A 670 -2.18 17.86 30.04
C LEU A 670 -2.23 19.05 29.04
N SER A 671 -3.27 19.89 29.11
CA SER A 671 -3.48 21.04 28.23
C SER A 671 -2.78 22.31 28.71
N LEU A 672 -2.74 22.51 30.04
CA LEU A 672 -1.93 23.52 30.75
C LEU A 672 -0.43 23.19 30.66
#